data_AF-A0A535X7H9-F1
#
_entry.id   AF-A0A535X7H9-F1
#
_cell.length_a   1.000
_cell.length_b   1.000
_cell.length_c   1.000
_cell.angle_alpha   90.00
_cell.angle_beta   90.00
_cell.angle_gamma   90.00
#
_symmetry.space_group_name_H-M   'P 1'
#
loop_
_entity.id
_entity.type
_entity.pdbx_description
1 polymer ?
#
loop_
_entity_poly.entity_id
_entity_poly.type
_entity_poly.pdbx_seq_one_letter_code
_entity_poly.pdbx_strand_id
1 'polypeptide(L)'
;MNIVFGTDGWRARIADEYTFDAVRVCAQSVAEWVVRNGGADRGVVIGFDRRFASEHFAAAAAEVVAAHDVNVHLATAAAPTQSFSWATMRRKAKAGIVITASHNPWTDNGFKVKAETGAAAGPDMLKELEAVIRPLEQNPERVRRMKLDDARSKGRIQEFDPAPDYLAHVAELFDLDAFRGAGYTVVCEALYGSAGGYFPKLIGGGKTKVVELHGERNPYFGGVNPEPIPPNIDEFLRRIPAEHGDVGLAVDGDADRAGLADERGTFVTTLTLYALLMWYLCEVRGLRQPVVKTVNMTSMVDRLGEKFGVKVYEVPVGFKYIGPKMQETGAMMGGEESGGFGFAMHLPERDGIVADLFFLDFMLKTKKKPSELIAELMRMAGPSHYNRRDLHMDAATYDAAKRRIMAALRQAAPEQLGGHAVAKIVHLDTNDGTKFFLDDGSWLLIRLSGTEPLVRVYAETRSQGELAPLLDAGERIPEDMLGRIKDLPKQIRDAWAIATKASIPPAYGDVRSIVVAGMGGSAIGGDLAAALLDAELKVPMTVHRDYGLPGYVGRDSLVIASSYSGNTEETLSAFEEARKRGAKVLALTTGGKLAELARASGFPVVTFSYKARPRATLGYSLGLVLGTLTRMGFTRDLSDDIDMALKDVSKLEERVHEGARTNDAKRLAKELFGRIVFAYGAGVIGVMARRVKGQWNENAKNWSAFDVMSELNHNAVVGFPHPPIAREALTVLLLRSDRDNPRHKIRFEVTRELLDRAQIEHKTLQFVGQNVLSEVLQMVYFTDYVSFYVALLNGADPSPNDSIDYLKDRLAKGV
;
A
#
# COMPACT_ATOMS: atom_id res chain seq x y z
N MET A 1 -18.64 -5.79 -19.72
CA MET A 1 -18.64 -5.27 -18.33
C MET A 1 -17.70 -6.14 -17.50
N ASN A 2 -17.26 -5.68 -16.32
CA ASN A 2 -16.51 -6.50 -15.36
C ASN A 2 -17.17 -6.33 -13.98
N ILE A 3 -18.01 -7.29 -13.60
CA ILE A 3 -18.83 -7.25 -12.39
C ILE A 3 -18.33 -8.36 -11.47
N VAL A 4 -17.68 -7.95 -10.38
CA VAL A 4 -17.18 -8.85 -9.33
C VAL A 4 -17.71 -8.37 -7.99
N PHE A 5 -18.32 -9.26 -7.20
CA PHE A 5 -18.79 -8.90 -5.88
C PHE A 5 -17.62 -8.88 -4.89
N GLY A 6 -17.43 -7.73 -4.25
CA GLY A 6 -16.34 -7.51 -3.28
C GLY A 6 -16.65 -8.04 -1.88
N THR A 7 -16.31 -7.25 -0.85
CA THR A 7 -16.62 -7.58 0.55
C THR A 7 -18.10 -7.38 0.87
N ASP A 8 -18.76 -6.42 0.22
CA ASP A 8 -20.14 -6.02 0.51
C ASP A 8 -20.80 -5.44 -0.75
N GLY A 9 -21.11 -6.33 -1.70
CA GLY A 9 -21.70 -5.97 -2.99
C GLY A 9 -20.69 -5.61 -4.08
N TRP A 10 -21.21 -5.17 -5.23
CA TRP A 10 -20.43 -4.68 -6.36
C TRP A 10 -20.50 -3.14 -6.36
N ARG A 11 -19.37 -2.47 -6.61
CA ARG A 11 -19.26 -1.02 -6.63
C ARG A 11 -18.51 -0.61 -7.87
N ALA A 12 -18.93 0.50 -8.48
CA ALA A 12 -18.30 1.02 -9.68
C ALA A 12 -18.63 2.52 -9.86
N ARG A 13 -17.86 3.19 -10.71
CA ARG A 13 -18.09 4.59 -11.05
C ARG A 13 -19.34 4.74 -11.92
N ILE A 14 -20.23 5.67 -11.54
CA ILE A 14 -21.46 5.98 -12.26
C ILE A 14 -21.15 6.42 -13.69
N ALA A 15 -21.95 5.93 -14.65
CA ALA A 15 -21.88 6.22 -16.09
C ALA A 15 -20.64 5.67 -16.84
N ASP A 16 -19.62 5.19 -16.13
CA ASP A 16 -18.49 4.45 -16.70
C ASP A 16 -18.80 2.95 -16.67
N GLU A 17 -18.69 2.35 -15.49
CA GLU A 17 -18.93 0.93 -15.24
C GLU A 17 -20.29 0.68 -14.58
N TYR A 18 -20.71 1.58 -13.69
CA TYR A 18 -22.01 1.50 -13.00
C TYR A 18 -23.12 2.11 -13.86
N THR A 19 -23.68 1.28 -14.72
CA THR A 19 -24.73 1.64 -15.70
C THR A 19 -26.04 0.91 -15.41
N PHE A 20 -27.14 1.37 -16.01
CA PHE A 20 -28.43 0.69 -15.88
C PHE A 20 -28.37 -0.77 -16.36
N ASP A 21 -27.65 -1.05 -17.45
CA ASP A 21 -27.53 -2.41 -17.95
C ASP A 21 -26.74 -3.31 -16.99
N ALA A 22 -25.66 -2.79 -16.38
CA ALA A 22 -24.92 -3.53 -15.38
C ALA A 22 -25.76 -3.84 -14.12
N VAL A 23 -26.54 -2.86 -13.63
CA VAL A 23 -27.49 -3.08 -12.52
C VAL A 23 -28.53 -4.13 -12.88
N ARG A 24 -29.04 -4.13 -14.11
CA ARG A 24 -30.02 -5.11 -14.58
C ARG A 24 -29.42 -6.51 -14.71
N VAL A 25 -28.16 -6.64 -15.12
CA VAL A 25 -27.43 -7.92 -15.09
C VAL A 25 -27.32 -8.45 -13.65
N CYS A 26 -26.99 -7.59 -12.68
CA CYS A 26 -26.99 -7.98 -11.26
C CYS A 26 -28.38 -8.39 -10.77
N ALA A 27 -29.43 -7.66 -11.15
CA ALA A 27 -30.80 -7.99 -10.77
C ALA A 27 -31.29 -9.31 -11.38
N GLN A 28 -30.86 -9.63 -12.61
CA GLN A 28 -31.14 -10.91 -13.29
C GLN A 28 -30.61 -12.09 -12.48
N SER A 29 -29.37 -12.01 -11.98
CA SER A 29 -28.79 -13.09 -11.18
C SER A 29 -29.54 -13.32 -9.87
N VAL A 30 -29.96 -12.25 -9.19
CA VAL A 30 -30.78 -12.35 -7.98
C VAL A 30 -32.16 -12.96 -8.28
N ALA A 31 -32.80 -12.52 -9.37
CA ALA A 31 -34.12 -13.02 -9.76
C ALA A 31 -34.10 -14.52 -10.07
N GLU A 32 -33.14 -14.99 -10.88
CA GLU A 32 -32.96 -16.41 -11.19
C GLU A 32 -32.64 -17.23 -9.95
N TRP A 33 -31.78 -16.71 -9.07
CA TRP A 33 -31.45 -17.37 -7.82
C TRP A 33 -32.68 -17.53 -6.92
N VAL A 34 -33.52 -16.50 -6.81
CA VAL A 34 -34.76 -16.53 -6.02
C VAL A 34 -35.76 -17.55 -6.59
N VAL A 35 -35.92 -17.61 -7.91
CA VAL A 35 -36.79 -18.59 -8.57
C VAL A 35 -36.28 -20.01 -8.32
N ARG A 36 -34.99 -20.26 -8.57
CA ARG A 36 -34.36 -21.57 -8.37
C ARG A 36 -34.48 -22.08 -6.94
N ASN A 37 -34.47 -21.17 -5.96
CA ASN A 37 -34.55 -21.48 -4.53
C ASN A 37 -35.97 -21.31 -3.94
N GLY A 38 -37.01 -21.34 -4.78
CA GLY A 38 -38.40 -21.39 -4.33
C GLY A 38 -38.88 -20.16 -3.56
N GLY A 39 -38.43 -18.96 -3.97
CA GLY A 39 -38.72 -17.70 -3.27
C GLY A 39 -39.56 -16.69 -4.05
N ALA A 40 -40.09 -17.04 -5.22
CA ALA A 40 -40.76 -16.09 -6.13
C ALA A 40 -41.92 -15.32 -5.46
N ASP A 41 -42.80 -16.03 -4.74
CA ASP A 41 -43.95 -15.41 -4.06
C ASP A 41 -43.55 -14.57 -2.84
N ARG A 42 -42.49 -14.97 -2.13
CA ARG A 42 -41.91 -14.22 -1.00
C ARG A 42 -41.24 -12.94 -1.48
N GLY A 43 -40.69 -12.98 -2.69
CA GLY A 43 -40.20 -11.82 -3.40
C GLY A 43 -38.84 -11.30 -2.92
N VAL A 44 -38.50 -10.12 -3.42
CA VAL A 44 -37.24 -9.40 -3.13
C VAL A 44 -37.55 -8.00 -2.61
N VAL A 45 -36.92 -7.60 -1.52
CA VAL A 45 -36.94 -6.19 -1.07
C VAL A 45 -35.91 -5.40 -1.86
N ILE A 46 -36.30 -4.26 -2.43
CA ILE A 46 -35.40 -3.39 -3.19
C ILE A 46 -35.41 -1.99 -2.59
N GLY A 47 -34.25 -1.55 -2.12
CA GLY A 47 -34.02 -0.25 -1.48
C GLY A 47 -32.87 0.52 -2.10
N PHE A 48 -32.68 1.76 -1.67
CA PHE A 48 -31.66 2.66 -2.19
C PHE A 48 -31.26 3.75 -1.20
N ASP A 49 -30.06 4.31 -1.38
CA ASP A 49 -29.54 5.46 -0.66
C ASP A 49 -29.78 6.80 -1.39
N ARG A 50 -29.21 7.90 -0.88
CA ARG A 50 -29.39 9.26 -1.41
C ARG A 50 -28.46 9.64 -2.58
N ARG A 51 -27.65 8.71 -3.09
CA ARG A 51 -26.71 8.99 -4.19
C ARG A 51 -27.44 9.34 -5.49
N PHE A 52 -26.66 9.83 -6.44
CA PHE A 52 -27.16 10.20 -7.75
C PHE A 52 -27.86 9.01 -8.43
N ALA A 53 -29.14 9.21 -8.77
CA ALA A 53 -30.00 8.26 -9.49
C ALA A 53 -30.24 6.89 -8.81
N SER A 54 -29.92 6.71 -7.52
CA SER A 54 -30.12 5.42 -6.83
C SER A 54 -31.58 4.92 -6.90
N GLU A 55 -32.56 5.82 -6.84
CA GLU A 55 -33.99 5.48 -6.99
C GLU A 55 -34.33 4.90 -8.38
N HIS A 56 -33.65 5.38 -9.43
CA HIS A 56 -33.86 4.91 -10.80
C HIS A 56 -33.15 3.58 -11.05
N PHE A 57 -31.98 3.37 -10.45
CA PHE A 57 -31.31 2.08 -10.48
C PHE A 57 -32.11 1.01 -9.71
N ALA A 58 -32.72 1.36 -8.57
CA ALA A 58 -33.62 0.48 -7.83
C ALA A 58 -34.86 0.11 -8.66
N ALA A 59 -35.46 1.08 -9.34
CA ALA A 59 -36.56 0.82 -10.29
C ALA A 59 -36.12 -0.13 -11.43
N ALA A 60 -34.93 0.07 -12.02
CA ALA A 60 -34.41 -0.80 -13.06
C ALA A 60 -34.14 -2.23 -12.57
N ALA A 61 -33.73 -2.40 -11.30
CA ALA A 61 -33.63 -3.73 -10.69
C ALA A 61 -35.02 -4.36 -10.51
N ALA A 62 -36.01 -3.60 -10.06
CA ALA A 62 -37.39 -4.06 -9.91
C ALA A 62 -38.02 -4.53 -11.23
N GLU A 63 -37.76 -3.81 -12.33
CA GLU A 63 -38.19 -4.19 -13.70
C GLU A 63 -37.70 -5.59 -14.09
N VAL A 64 -36.46 -5.94 -13.73
CA VAL A 64 -35.86 -7.24 -14.05
C VAL A 64 -36.40 -8.33 -13.14
N VAL A 65 -36.46 -8.08 -11.83
CA VAL A 65 -36.95 -9.06 -10.85
C VAL A 65 -38.42 -9.41 -11.15
N ALA A 66 -39.27 -8.41 -11.36
CA ALA A 66 -40.68 -8.62 -11.68
C ALA A 66 -40.86 -9.37 -13.02
N ALA A 67 -39.96 -9.17 -13.99
CA ALA A 67 -40.01 -9.89 -15.26
C ALA A 67 -39.80 -11.40 -15.08
N HIS A 68 -39.26 -11.88 -13.97
CA HIS A 68 -39.10 -13.31 -13.65
C HIS A 68 -40.27 -13.88 -12.84
N ASP A 69 -41.41 -13.18 -12.82
CA ASP A 69 -42.58 -13.58 -12.04
C ASP A 69 -42.31 -13.63 -10.52
N VAL A 70 -41.31 -12.87 -10.06
CA VAL A 70 -40.95 -12.69 -8.65
C VAL A 70 -41.61 -11.42 -8.12
N ASN A 71 -42.20 -11.49 -6.92
CA ASN A 71 -42.78 -10.32 -6.26
C ASN A 71 -41.67 -9.36 -5.79
N VAL A 72 -41.93 -8.06 -5.83
CA VAL A 72 -40.97 -7.02 -5.45
C VAL A 72 -41.58 -6.12 -4.38
N HIS A 73 -40.88 -5.96 -3.26
CA HIS A 73 -41.17 -4.94 -2.27
C HIS A 73 -40.26 -3.74 -2.56
N LEU A 74 -40.77 -2.71 -3.22
CA LEU A 74 -39.99 -1.56 -3.68
C LEU A 74 -40.10 -0.40 -2.70
N ALA A 75 -38.98 0.10 -2.21
CA ALA A 75 -38.95 1.26 -1.33
C ALA A 75 -39.43 2.54 -2.04
N THR A 76 -40.21 3.36 -1.35
CA THR A 76 -40.67 4.67 -1.87
C THR A 76 -39.77 5.83 -1.50
N ALA A 77 -38.81 5.61 -0.60
CA ALA A 77 -37.89 6.62 -0.10
C ALA A 77 -36.51 6.02 0.20
N ALA A 78 -35.48 6.86 0.13
CA ALA A 78 -34.14 6.49 0.56
C ALA A 78 -34.10 6.28 2.08
N ALA A 79 -33.38 5.26 2.53
CA ALA A 79 -33.26 4.90 3.95
C ALA A 79 -31.93 4.17 4.22
N PRO A 80 -31.50 4.06 5.48
CA PRO A 80 -30.37 3.23 5.87
C PRO A 80 -30.47 1.81 5.30
N THR A 81 -29.33 1.20 4.97
CA THR A 81 -29.26 -0.18 4.45
C THR A 81 -30.01 -1.18 5.36
N GLN A 82 -30.05 -0.87 6.64
CA GLN A 82 -30.51 -1.70 7.75
C GLN A 82 -32.03 -1.70 7.83
N SER A 83 -32.67 -0.60 7.41
CA SER A 83 -34.11 -0.55 7.20
C SER A 83 -34.53 -1.57 6.14
N PHE A 84 -33.72 -1.77 5.09
CA PHE A 84 -33.99 -2.77 4.05
C PHE A 84 -33.63 -4.20 4.49
N SER A 85 -32.57 -4.39 5.27
CA SER A 85 -32.27 -5.67 5.92
C SER A 85 -33.38 -6.10 6.88
N TRP A 86 -33.88 -5.18 7.70
CA TRP A 86 -35.03 -5.39 8.59
C TRP A 86 -36.30 -5.71 7.80
N ALA A 87 -36.60 -4.93 6.76
CA ALA A 87 -37.74 -5.19 5.88
C ALA A 87 -37.65 -6.56 5.20
N THR A 88 -36.46 -6.99 4.78
CA THR A 88 -36.22 -8.33 4.18
C THR A 88 -36.62 -9.43 5.15
N MET A 89 -36.14 -9.38 6.40
CA MET A 89 -36.52 -10.34 7.44
C MET A 89 -38.02 -10.27 7.76
N ARG A 90 -38.55 -9.09 8.07
CA ARG A 90 -39.92 -8.91 8.56
C ARG A 90 -40.96 -9.32 7.52
N ARG A 91 -40.70 -9.03 6.24
CA ARG A 91 -41.57 -9.43 5.11
C ARG A 91 -41.32 -10.87 4.66
N LYS A 92 -40.36 -11.57 5.28
CA LYS A 92 -39.93 -12.93 4.92
C LYS A 92 -39.51 -13.04 3.45
N ALA A 93 -39.01 -11.95 2.87
CA ALA A 93 -38.55 -11.91 1.49
C ALA A 93 -37.36 -12.86 1.30
N LYS A 94 -37.22 -13.44 0.11
CA LYS A 94 -36.17 -14.43 -0.15
C LYS A 94 -34.78 -13.79 -0.22
N ALA A 95 -34.70 -12.53 -0.65
CA ALA A 95 -33.48 -11.76 -0.73
C ALA A 95 -33.80 -10.26 -0.64
N GLY A 96 -32.75 -9.45 -0.46
CA GLY A 96 -32.81 -8.00 -0.61
C GLY A 96 -31.77 -7.49 -1.61
N ILE A 97 -32.09 -6.38 -2.28
CA ILE A 97 -31.17 -5.59 -3.10
C ILE A 97 -31.14 -4.18 -2.50
N VAL A 98 -29.94 -3.66 -2.24
CA VAL A 98 -29.77 -2.27 -1.79
C VAL A 98 -28.83 -1.56 -2.74
N ILE A 99 -29.32 -0.47 -3.34
CA ILE A 99 -28.54 0.38 -4.24
C ILE A 99 -27.80 1.43 -3.41
N THR A 100 -26.51 1.21 -3.20
CA THR A 100 -25.62 2.11 -2.46
C THR A 100 -24.15 1.71 -2.63
N ALA A 101 -23.25 2.70 -2.62
CA ALA A 101 -21.81 2.48 -2.44
C ALA A 101 -21.29 2.86 -1.04
N SER A 102 -22.17 2.95 -0.03
CA SER A 102 -21.80 3.20 1.38
C SER A 102 -20.98 4.48 1.55
N HIS A 103 -19.69 4.36 1.88
CA HIS A 103 -18.73 5.43 2.13
C HIS A 103 -17.93 5.88 0.89
N ASN A 104 -18.09 5.22 -0.26
CA ASN A 104 -17.35 5.58 -1.48
C ASN A 104 -17.63 7.04 -1.91
N PRO A 105 -16.74 7.67 -2.69
CA PRO A 105 -16.97 9.00 -3.25
C PRO A 105 -18.33 9.11 -3.97
N TRP A 106 -18.89 10.32 -4.08
CA TRP A 106 -20.18 10.59 -4.75
C TRP A 106 -20.22 10.15 -6.22
N THR A 107 -19.07 9.92 -6.85
CA THR A 107 -18.95 9.43 -8.23
C THR A 107 -19.33 7.96 -8.38
N ASP A 108 -19.39 7.21 -7.28
CA ASP A 108 -19.60 5.77 -7.29
C ASP A 108 -21.00 5.41 -6.79
N ASN A 109 -21.53 4.29 -7.28
CA ASN A 109 -22.71 3.64 -6.73
C ASN A 109 -22.48 2.12 -6.67
N GLY A 110 -23.39 1.39 -6.03
CA GLY A 110 -23.19 -0.02 -5.74
C GLY A 110 -24.47 -0.83 -5.62
N PHE A 111 -24.31 -2.14 -5.76
CA PHE A 111 -25.36 -3.14 -5.72
C PHE A 111 -25.03 -4.14 -4.62
N LYS A 112 -25.70 -4.02 -3.47
CA LYS A 112 -25.58 -4.95 -2.34
C LYS A 112 -26.69 -5.99 -2.40
N VAL A 113 -26.37 -7.23 -2.01
CA VAL A 113 -27.33 -8.33 -1.90
C VAL A 113 -27.46 -8.75 -0.44
N LYS A 114 -28.70 -8.88 0.04
CA LYS A 114 -29.04 -9.35 1.38
C LYS A 114 -29.66 -10.74 1.32
N ALA A 115 -29.31 -11.60 2.26
CA ALA A 115 -29.93 -12.90 2.48
C ALA A 115 -31.32 -12.74 3.13
N GLU A 116 -32.12 -13.80 3.17
CA GLU A 116 -33.44 -13.80 3.84
C GLU A 116 -33.37 -13.51 5.35
N THR A 117 -32.19 -13.66 5.94
CA THR A 117 -31.88 -13.29 7.33
C THR A 117 -31.56 -11.80 7.52
N GLY A 118 -31.64 -10.99 6.46
CA GLY A 118 -31.27 -9.57 6.47
C GLY A 118 -29.76 -9.30 6.46
N ALA A 119 -28.93 -10.31 6.73
CA ALA A 119 -27.47 -10.21 6.64
C ALA A 119 -27.00 -10.02 5.19
N ALA A 120 -25.78 -9.51 4.99
CA ALA A 120 -25.09 -9.54 3.71
C ALA A 120 -25.06 -10.96 3.14
N ALA A 121 -25.22 -11.08 1.82
CA ALA A 121 -25.11 -12.36 1.14
C ALA A 121 -23.74 -13.01 1.39
N GLY A 122 -23.75 -14.25 1.84
CA GLY A 122 -22.52 -15.01 2.12
C GLY A 122 -21.75 -15.39 0.84
N PRO A 123 -20.48 -15.82 0.96
CA PRO A 123 -19.64 -16.15 -0.18
C PRO A 123 -20.24 -17.18 -1.15
N ASP A 124 -20.95 -18.18 -0.64
CA ASP A 124 -21.57 -19.23 -1.47
C ASP A 124 -22.70 -18.68 -2.35
N MET A 125 -23.57 -17.84 -1.77
CA MET A 125 -24.63 -17.17 -2.52
C MET A 125 -24.03 -16.25 -3.59
N LEU A 126 -23.03 -15.43 -3.24
CA LEU A 126 -22.38 -14.52 -4.20
C LEU A 126 -21.75 -15.28 -5.36
N LYS A 127 -21.08 -16.41 -5.10
CA LYS A 127 -20.51 -17.27 -6.14
C LYS A 127 -21.56 -17.79 -7.12
N GLU A 128 -22.75 -18.16 -6.62
CA GLU A 128 -23.87 -18.57 -7.47
C GLU A 128 -24.39 -17.41 -8.33
N LEU A 129 -24.46 -16.19 -7.79
CA LEU A 129 -24.89 -15.01 -8.53
C LEU A 129 -23.87 -14.64 -9.63
N GLU A 130 -22.58 -14.68 -9.32
CA GLU A 130 -21.51 -14.41 -10.30
C GLU A 130 -21.51 -15.39 -11.47
N ALA A 131 -21.89 -16.65 -11.23
CA ALA A 131 -22.02 -17.64 -12.29
C ALA A 131 -23.11 -17.28 -13.33
N VAL A 132 -24.18 -16.59 -12.90
CA VAL A 132 -25.22 -16.06 -13.79
C VAL A 132 -24.77 -14.77 -14.49
N ILE A 133 -24.00 -13.93 -13.79
CA ILE A 133 -23.52 -12.65 -14.32
C ILE A 133 -22.54 -12.84 -15.48
N ARG A 134 -21.53 -13.70 -15.33
CA ARG A 134 -20.45 -13.91 -16.32
C ARG A 134 -20.92 -14.01 -17.79
N PRO A 135 -21.88 -14.88 -18.16
CA PRO A 135 -22.34 -14.95 -19.55
C PRO A 135 -23.09 -13.70 -20.05
N LEU A 136 -23.63 -12.88 -19.14
CA LEU A 136 -24.38 -11.66 -19.44
C LEU A 136 -23.50 -10.42 -19.55
N GLU A 137 -22.26 -10.44 -19.02
CA GLU A 137 -21.32 -9.30 -19.08
C GLU A 137 -20.98 -8.87 -20.51
N GLN A 138 -21.04 -9.81 -21.45
CA GLN A 138 -20.80 -9.61 -22.88
C GLN A 138 -22.10 -9.45 -23.69
N ASN A 139 -23.26 -9.77 -23.10
CA ASN A 139 -24.55 -9.83 -23.78
C ASN A 139 -25.68 -9.25 -22.89
N PRO A 140 -25.57 -8.00 -22.41
CA PRO A 140 -26.53 -7.41 -21.45
C PRO A 140 -27.94 -7.24 -22.02
N GLU A 141 -28.09 -7.26 -23.35
CA GLU A 141 -29.36 -7.24 -24.06
C GLU A 141 -30.19 -8.52 -23.85
N ARG A 142 -29.58 -9.61 -23.37
CA ARG A 142 -30.28 -10.86 -23.03
C ARG A 142 -31.05 -10.80 -21.70
N VAL A 143 -30.84 -9.76 -20.90
CA VAL A 143 -31.53 -9.59 -19.61
C VAL A 143 -33.02 -9.39 -19.84
N ARG A 144 -33.85 -10.22 -19.19
CA ARG A 144 -35.32 -10.12 -19.29
C ARG A 144 -35.79 -8.92 -18.47
N ARG A 145 -36.62 -8.08 -19.07
CA ARG A 145 -37.11 -6.83 -18.47
C ARG A 145 -38.60 -6.67 -18.78
N MET A 146 -39.32 -6.02 -17.87
CA MET A 146 -40.67 -5.51 -18.12
C MET A 146 -40.75 -4.06 -17.66
N LYS A 147 -41.60 -3.24 -18.26
CA LYS A 147 -41.78 -1.86 -17.81
C LYS A 147 -42.32 -1.86 -16.37
N LEU A 148 -41.85 -0.93 -15.54
CA LEU A 148 -42.28 -0.86 -14.15
C LEU A 148 -43.80 -0.71 -14.00
N ASP A 149 -44.45 0.05 -14.87
CA ASP A 149 -45.92 0.22 -14.83
C ASP A 149 -46.67 -1.06 -15.22
N ASP A 150 -46.11 -1.88 -16.11
CA ASP A 150 -46.64 -3.21 -16.43
C ASP A 150 -46.47 -4.15 -15.23
N ALA A 151 -45.37 -4.04 -14.48
CA ALA A 151 -45.15 -4.81 -13.26
C ALA A 151 -46.13 -4.42 -12.15
N ARG A 152 -46.39 -3.11 -11.99
CA ARG A 152 -47.38 -2.57 -11.06
C ARG A 152 -48.79 -3.04 -11.39
N SER A 153 -49.21 -2.92 -12.65
CA SER A 153 -50.55 -3.35 -13.09
C SER A 153 -50.79 -4.86 -12.93
N LYS A 154 -49.72 -5.68 -13.01
CA LYS A 154 -49.77 -7.12 -12.70
C LYS A 154 -49.68 -7.45 -11.20
N GLY A 155 -49.66 -6.46 -10.32
CA GLY A 155 -49.58 -6.66 -8.87
C GLY A 155 -48.25 -7.25 -8.38
N ARG A 156 -47.18 -7.16 -9.19
CA ARG A 156 -45.84 -7.67 -8.83
C ARG A 156 -45.02 -6.70 -7.99
N ILE A 157 -45.38 -5.42 -8.00
CA ILE A 157 -44.70 -4.37 -7.22
C ILE A 157 -45.58 -4.01 -6.02
N GLN A 158 -45.05 -4.18 -4.82
CA GLN A 158 -45.59 -3.68 -3.57
C GLN A 158 -44.69 -2.54 -3.07
N GLU A 159 -45.20 -1.31 -3.12
CA GLU A 159 -44.47 -0.15 -2.62
C GLU A 159 -44.57 -0.03 -1.09
N PHE A 160 -43.50 0.39 -0.42
CA PHE A 160 -43.50 0.61 1.03
C PHE A 160 -42.55 1.73 1.48
N ASP A 161 -42.90 2.40 2.58
CA ASP A 161 -41.99 3.29 3.30
C ASP A 161 -41.10 2.45 4.24
N PRO A 162 -39.77 2.47 4.06
CA PRO A 162 -38.85 1.69 4.90
C PRO A 162 -38.66 2.24 6.32
N ALA A 163 -38.98 3.50 6.60
CA ALA A 163 -38.62 4.12 7.88
C ALA A 163 -39.46 3.65 9.08
N PRO A 164 -40.81 3.62 9.04
CA PRO A 164 -41.63 3.40 10.24
C PRO A 164 -41.35 2.05 10.92
N ASP A 165 -41.24 0.99 10.13
CA ASP A 165 -41.06 -0.38 10.63
C ASP A 165 -39.68 -0.59 11.28
N TYR A 166 -38.65 0.08 10.76
CA TYR A 166 -37.31 0.07 11.34
C TYR A 166 -37.25 0.92 12.61
N LEU A 167 -37.80 2.15 12.58
CA LEU A 167 -37.83 3.04 13.76
C LEU A 167 -38.59 2.41 14.93
N ALA A 168 -39.71 1.72 14.64
CA ALA A 168 -40.46 0.99 15.65
C ALA A 168 -39.62 -0.12 16.29
N HIS A 169 -38.84 -0.86 15.50
CA HIS A 169 -37.94 -1.88 16.03
C HIS A 169 -36.80 -1.29 16.85
N VAL A 170 -36.18 -0.19 16.40
CA VAL A 170 -35.16 0.53 17.20
C VAL A 170 -35.74 0.97 18.55
N ALA A 171 -37.00 1.40 18.59
CA ALA A 171 -37.69 1.77 19.83
C ALA A 171 -37.89 0.59 20.80
N GLU A 172 -37.81 -0.67 20.34
CA GLU A 172 -37.86 -1.86 21.21
C GLU A 172 -36.51 -2.12 21.90
N LEU A 173 -35.41 -1.62 21.34
CA LEU A 173 -34.05 -1.84 21.84
C LEU A 173 -33.65 -0.86 22.95
N PHE A 174 -34.27 0.31 22.97
CA PHE A 174 -33.88 1.47 23.78
C PHE A 174 -35.06 2.14 24.48
N ASP A 175 -34.80 2.76 25.62
CA ASP A 175 -35.74 3.68 26.28
C ASP A 175 -35.64 5.08 25.64
N LEU A 176 -36.37 5.27 24.54
CA LEU A 176 -36.33 6.54 23.78
C LEU A 176 -36.85 7.73 24.60
N ASP A 177 -37.76 7.52 25.55
CA ASP A 177 -38.24 8.60 26.41
C ASP A 177 -37.18 9.03 27.42
N ALA A 178 -36.39 8.09 27.93
CA ALA A 178 -35.22 8.43 28.73
C ALA A 178 -34.18 9.22 27.91
N PHE A 179 -33.94 8.87 26.64
CA PHE A 179 -33.10 9.69 25.75
C PHE A 179 -33.65 11.09 25.56
N ARG A 180 -34.93 11.24 25.26
CA ARG A 180 -35.59 12.54 25.10
C ARG A 180 -35.57 13.35 26.39
N GLY A 181 -35.66 12.70 27.55
CA GLY A 181 -35.71 13.33 28.87
C GLY A 181 -34.34 13.65 29.49
N ALA A 182 -33.25 13.09 28.96
CA ALA A 182 -31.91 13.18 29.55
C ALA A 182 -31.35 14.60 29.63
N GLY A 183 -31.73 15.47 28.68
CA GLY A 183 -31.24 16.85 28.62
C GLY A 183 -29.85 16.99 28.02
N TYR A 184 -29.40 15.99 27.24
CA TYR A 184 -28.13 16.07 26.52
C TYR A 184 -28.23 17.02 25.33
N THR A 185 -27.09 17.58 24.91
CA THR A 185 -26.92 18.15 23.58
C THR A 185 -26.16 17.15 22.71
N VAL A 186 -26.85 16.53 21.76
CA VAL A 186 -26.29 15.52 20.86
C VAL A 186 -26.10 16.16 19.49
N VAL A 187 -24.86 16.24 19.02
CA VAL A 187 -24.55 16.68 17.64
C VAL A 187 -24.49 15.43 16.76
N CYS A 188 -25.28 15.42 15.69
CA CYS A 188 -25.39 14.27 14.78
C CYS A 188 -24.92 14.65 13.38
N GLU A 189 -24.13 13.81 12.74
CA GLU A 189 -23.64 14.01 11.37
C GLU A 189 -24.14 12.87 10.48
N ALA A 190 -24.95 13.24 9.48
CA ALA A 190 -25.53 12.29 8.53
C ALA A 190 -24.76 12.22 7.20
N LEU A 191 -23.79 13.11 6.98
CA LEU A 191 -22.99 13.24 5.76
C LEU A 191 -23.84 13.29 4.49
N TYR A 192 -24.99 13.98 4.51
CA TYR A 192 -26.01 13.99 3.44
C TYR A 192 -26.55 12.61 3.04
N GLY A 193 -26.23 11.60 3.84
CA GLY A 193 -26.56 10.20 3.67
C GLY A 193 -27.97 9.84 4.15
N SER A 194 -28.23 8.54 4.15
CA SER A 194 -29.59 8.01 4.27
C SER A 194 -30.18 8.09 5.68
N ALA A 195 -29.34 8.32 6.69
CA ALA A 195 -29.77 8.57 8.07
C ALA A 195 -30.28 10.00 8.33
N GLY A 196 -30.25 10.91 7.34
CA GLY A 196 -30.74 12.28 7.55
C GLY A 196 -32.19 12.30 8.06
N GLY A 197 -32.38 12.87 9.25
CA GLY A 197 -33.64 12.96 9.99
C GLY A 197 -33.92 11.78 10.92
N TYR A 198 -33.08 10.75 11.01
CA TYR A 198 -33.32 9.59 11.88
C TYR A 198 -33.03 9.89 13.35
N PHE A 199 -31.88 10.48 13.68
CA PHE A 199 -31.57 10.84 15.07
C PHE A 199 -32.58 11.84 15.65
N PRO A 200 -32.97 12.94 14.97
CA PRO A 200 -34.02 13.83 15.47
C PRO A 200 -35.37 13.13 15.74
N LYS A 201 -35.77 12.16 14.89
CA LYS A 201 -37.00 11.38 15.08
C LYS A 201 -36.91 10.42 16.28
N LEU A 202 -35.75 9.81 16.49
CA LEU A 202 -35.55 8.82 17.55
C LEU A 202 -35.42 9.49 18.93
N ILE A 203 -34.55 10.49 19.07
CA ILE A 203 -34.14 11.04 20.37
C ILE A 203 -34.49 12.52 20.59
N GLY A 204 -35.06 13.21 19.58
CA GLY A 204 -35.53 14.58 19.69
C GLY A 204 -36.95 14.71 20.26
N GLY A 205 -37.41 15.96 20.44
CA GLY A 205 -38.78 16.26 20.90
C GLY A 205 -38.98 16.32 22.42
N GLY A 206 -37.89 16.26 23.20
CA GLY A 206 -37.89 16.38 24.66
C GLY A 206 -36.94 17.46 25.18
N LYS A 207 -36.32 17.20 26.33
CA LYS A 207 -35.27 18.04 26.92
C LYS A 207 -33.94 17.91 26.18
N THR A 208 -33.67 16.76 25.58
CA THR A 208 -32.46 16.52 24.78
C THR A 208 -32.52 17.33 23.49
N LYS A 209 -31.50 18.15 23.26
CA LYS A 209 -31.30 18.96 22.05
C LYS A 209 -30.52 18.12 21.04
N VAL A 210 -31.09 17.94 19.85
CA VAL A 210 -30.41 17.27 18.73
C VAL A 210 -30.02 18.34 17.72
N VAL A 211 -28.73 18.46 17.43
CA VAL A 211 -28.19 19.32 16.36
C VAL A 211 -27.78 18.41 15.22
N GLU A 212 -28.62 18.27 14.20
CA GLU A 212 -28.31 17.47 13.01
C GLU A 212 -27.60 18.32 11.96
N LEU A 213 -26.47 17.81 11.47
CA LEU A 213 -25.70 18.35 10.36
C LEU A 213 -25.96 17.51 9.12
N HIS A 214 -26.07 18.21 7.98
CA HIS A 214 -26.15 17.60 6.66
C HIS A 214 -27.27 16.53 6.55
N GLY A 215 -28.43 16.81 7.14
CA GLY A 215 -29.59 15.90 7.13
C GLY A 215 -30.38 15.93 5.83
N GLU A 216 -30.10 16.87 4.93
CA GLU A 216 -30.75 17.05 3.62
C GLU A 216 -30.18 16.13 2.53
N ARG A 217 -30.90 16.00 1.40
CA ARG A 217 -30.40 15.26 0.24
C ARG A 217 -29.41 16.10 -0.56
N ASN A 218 -28.16 15.66 -0.62
CA ASN A 218 -27.15 16.21 -1.50
C ASN A 218 -26.34 15.05 -2.14
N PRO A 219 -26.61 14.68 -3.41
CA PRO A 219 -25.90 13.58 -4.08
C PRO A 219 -24.40 13.82 -4.26
N TYR A 220 -23.92 15.05 -4.07
CA TYR A 220 -22.49 15.41 -4.10
C TYR A 220 -21.81 15.23 -2.72
N PHE A 221 -22.57 14.93 -1.66
CA PHE A 221 -22.07 14.79 -0.28
C PHE A 221 -21.22 15.98 0.17
N GLY A 222 -21.51 17.20 -0.29
CA GLY A 222 -20.70 18.38 0.02
C GLY A 222 -19.26 18.36 -0.52
N GLY A 223 -18.91 17.40 -1.40
CA GLY A 223 -17.57 17.23 -1.94
C GLY A 223 -16.62 16.43 -1.04
N VAL A 224 -17.15 15.76 -0.01
CA VAL A 224 -16.41 14.80 0.82
C VAL A 224 -16.85 13.38 0.55
N ASN A 225 -16.05 12.40 0.97
CA ASN A 225 -16.53 11.02 1.02
C ASN A 225 -17.49 10.90 2.22
N PRO A 226 -18.65 10.26 2.07
CA PRO A 226 -19.61 10.09 3.16
C PRO A 226 -19.14 8.97 4.11
N GLU A 227 -17.95 9.14 4.68
CA GLU A 227 -17.31 8.25 5.65
C GLU A 227 -17.06 9.00 6.96
N PRO A 228 -17.49 8.49 8.13
CA PRO A 228 -17.44 9.20 9.40
C PRO A 228 -16.04 9.17 10.04
N ILE A 229 -15.02 9.61 9.30
CA ILE A 229 -13.62 9.72 9.73
C ILE A 229 -13.01 11.05 9.24
N PRO A 230 -12.02 11.62 9.96
CA PRO A 230 -11.29 12.77 9.45
C PRO A 230 -10.59 12.47 8.10
N PRO A 231 -10.52 13.45 7.18
CA PRO A 231 -10.97 14.83 7.33
C PRO A 231 -12.45 15.06 6.98
N ASN A 232 -13.21 14.04 6.59
CA ASN A 232 -14.59 14.21 6.07
C ASN A 232 -15.56 14.80 7.10
N ILE A 233 -15.28 14.61 8.40
CA ILE A 233 -16.11 15.07 9.53
C ILE A 233 -15.47 16.23 10.32
N ASP A 234 -14.45 16.90 9.77
CA ASP A 234 -13.75 17.97 10.51
C ASP A 234 -14.67 19.14 10.91
N GLU A 235 -15.70 19.44 10.11
CA GLU A 235 -16.72 20.40 10.51
C GLU A 235 -17.51 19.90 11.72
N PHE A 236 -18.02 18.68 11.65
CA PHE A 236 -18.75 18.05 12.75
C PHE A 236 -17.94 18.07 14.06
N LEU A 237 -16.66 17.70 14.00
CA LEU A 237 -15.77 17.75 15.17
C LEU A 237 -15.66 19.15 15.78
N ARG A 238 -15.59 20.20 14.94
CA ARG A 238 -15.59 21.61 15.42
C ARG A 238 -16.94 22.04 15.96
N ARG A 239 -18.05 21.52 15.43
CA ARG A 239 -19.40 21.90 15.85
C ARG A 239 -19.77 21.37 17.23
N ILE A 240 -19.24 20.22 17.65
CA ILE A 240 -19.52 19.66 18.97
C ILE A 240 -19.22 20.65 20.11
N PRO A 241 -17.97 21.14 20.30
CA PRO A 241 -17.71 22.11 21.36
C PRO A 241 -18.40 23.46 21.13
N ALA A 242 -18.60 23.88 19.87
CA ALA A 242 -19.28 25.13 19.54
C ALA A 242 -20.78 25.13 19.93
N GLU A 243 -21.43 23.97 19.89
CA GLU A 243 -22.81 23.77 20.30
C GLU A 243 -22.95 23.38 21.79
N HIS A 244 -21.83 23.31 22.53
CA HIS A 244 -21.76 22.73 23.86
C HIS A 244 -22.31 21.29 23.90
N GLY A 245 -21.98 20.49 22.88
CA GLY A 245 -22.39 19.10 22.74
C GLY A 245 -21.77 18.19 23.80
N ASP A 246 -22.60 17.31 24.37
CA ASP A 246 -22.16 16.26 25.30
C ASP A 246 -21.55 15.06 24.57
N VAL A 247 -21.94 14.85 23.31
CA VAL A 247 -21.45 13.77 22.44
C VAL A 247 -21.71 14.10 20.97
N GLY A 248 -20.81 13.64 20.11
CA GLY A 248 -21.02 13.62 18.66
C GLY A 248 -21.28 12.21 18.15
N LEU A 249 -22.37 12.01 17.39
CA LEU A 249 -22.71 10.76 16.69
C LEU A 249 -22.63 10.98 15.18
N ALA A 250 -22.05 10.05 14.43
CA ALA A 250 -21.87 10.19 12.99
C ALA A 250 -22.06 8.85 12.28
N VAL A 251 -22.66 8.88 11.09
CA VAL A 251 -22.85 7.66 10.29
C VAL A 251 -22.46 7.88 8.84
N ASP A 252 -22.14 6.80 8.12
CA ASP A 252 -21.76 6.86 6.71
C ASP A 252 -22.97 6.99 5.76
N GLY A 253 -22.71 7.04 4.45
CA GLY A 253 -23.71 7.37 3.43
C GLY A 253 -24.97 6.48 3.42
N ASP A 254 -24.84 5.20 3.76
CA ASP A 254 -25.95 4.26 3.93
C ASP A 254 -26.21 3.84 5.39
N ALA A 255 -25.52 4.50 6.32
CA ALA A 255 -25.65 4.40 7.76
C ALA A 255 -25.40 3.00 8.36
N ASP A 256 -24.56 2.21 7.69
CA ASP A 256 -24.11 0.93 8.20
C ASP A 256 -22.84 1.04 9.06
N ARG A 257 -22.16 2.20 9.05
CA ARG A 257 -21.00 2.48 9.92
C ARG A 257 -21.31 3.56 10.94
N ALA A 258 -20.77 3.36 12.15
CA ALA A 258 -20.78 4.33 13.24
C ALA A 258 -19.47 5.10 13.33
N GLY A 259 -19.55 6.34 13.77
CA GLY A 259 -18.47 7.22 14.14
C GLY A 259 -18.85 8.00 15.39
N LEU A 260 -17.87 8.22 16.27
CA LEU A 260 -18.09 8.84 17.57
C LEU A 260 -17.09 9.97 17.79
N ALA A 261 -17.53 11.03 18.44
CA ALA A 261 -16.67 12.08 18.96
C ALA A 261 -17.04 12.42 20.41
N ASP A 262 -16.02 12.73 21.21
CA ASP A 262 -16.22 13.12 22.61
C ASP A 262 -16.77 14.55 22.76
N GLU A 263 -17.06 14.96 23.99
CA GLU A 263 -17.63 16.28 24.30
C GLU A 263 -16.69 17.45 23.94
N ARG A 264 -15.43 17.16 23.59
CA ARG A 264 -14.40 18.16 23.23
C ARG A 264 -14.24 18.27 21.71
N GLY A 265 -14.98 17.47 20.93
CA GLY A 265 -14.79 17.37 19.49
C GLY A 265 -13.59 16.50 19.10
N THR A 266 -13.12 15.62 19.98
CA THR A 266 -12.05 14.67 19.67
C THR A 266 -12.65 13.43 19.03
N PHE A 267 -12.18 13.07 17.84
CA PHE A 267 -12.58 11.84 17.17
C PHE A 267 -12.21 10.60 18.01
N VAL A 268 -13.19 9.72 18.23
CA VAL A 268 -13.00 8.43 18.89
C VAL A 268 -12.87 7.37 17.80
N THR A 269 -11.73 6.68 17.78
CA THR A 269 -11.51 5.65 16.75
C THR A 269 -12.57 4.57 16.83
N THR A 270 -12.98 4.03 15.69
CA THR A 270 -13.93 2.91 15.58
C THR A 270 -13.50 1.69 16.41
N LEU A 271 -12.19 1.47 16.55
CA LEU A 271 -11.63 0.43 17.42
C LEU A 271 -11.93 0.68 18.91
N THR A 272 -11.80 1.93 19.35
CA THR A 272 -12.14 2.36 20.72
C THR A 272 -13.64 2.25 20.95
N LEU A 273 -14.44 2.71 19.98
CA LEU A 273 -15.90 2.61 20.03
C LEU A 273 -16.35 1.15 20.16
N TYR A 274 -15.81 0.24 19.36
CA TYR A 274 -16.15 -1.18 19.44
C TYR A 274 -15.84 -1.79 20.82
N ALA A 275 -14.69 -1.43 21.40
CA ALA A 275 -14.32 -1.86 22.75
C ALA A 275 -15.22 -1.23 23.85
N LEU A 276 -15.63 0.03 23.69
CA LEU A 276 -16.61 0.69 24.58
C LEU A 276 -17.96 -0.02 24.53
N LEU A 277 -18.43 -0.39 23.34
CA LEU A 277 -19.69 -1.11 23.15
C LEU A 277 -19.63 -2.51 23.76
N MET A 278 -18.52 -3.26 23.58
CA MET A 278 -18.34 -4.54 24.27
C MET A 278 -18.37 -4.37 25.78
N TRP A 279 -17.67 -3.36 26.32
CA TRP A 279 -17.68 -3.09 27.75
C TRP A 279 -19.09 -2.75 28.25
N TYR A 280 -19.83 -1.90 27.55
CA TYR A 280 -21.22 -1.59 27.89
C TYR A 280 -22.12 -2.84 27.88
N LEU A 281 -22.06 -3.66 26.83
CA LEU A 281 -22.89 -4.86 26.74
C LEU A 281 -22.56 -5.84 27.86
N CYS A 282 -21.28 -5.98 28.20
CA CYS A 282 -20.85 -6.76 29.36
C CYS A 282 -21.32 -6.11 30.68
N GLU A 283 -20.72 -5.01 31.07
CA GLU A 283 -20.87 -4.49 32.42
C GLU A 283 -22.27 -3.94 32.71
N VAL A 284 -22.87 -3.21 31.76
CA VAL A 284 -24.12 -2.48 31.99
C VAL A 284 -25.34 -3.29 31.58
N ARG A 285 -25.29 -4.01 30.44
CA ARG A 285 -26.41 -4.85 29.98
C ARG A 285 -26.34 -6.29 30.48
N GLY A 286 -25.25 -6.69 31.13
CA GLY A 286 -25.11 -8.03 31.73
C GLY A 286 -24.95 -9.17 30.71
N LEU A 287 -24.68 -8.87 29.43
CA LEU A 287 -24.51 -9.87 28.38
C LEU A 287 -23.11 -10.49 28.45
N ARG A 288 -23.00 -11.81 28.27
CA ARG A 288 -21.71 -12.54 28.34
C ARG A 288 -21.56 -13.57 27.20
N GLN A 289 -22.34 -13.41 26.14
CA GLN A 289 -22.21 -14.24 24.94
C GLN A 289 -20.93 -13.86 24.17
N PRO A 290 -20.44 -14.73 23.26
CA PRO A 290 -19.22 -14.47 22.49
C PRO A 290 -19.26 -13.17 21.68
N VAL A 291 -18.08 -12.74 21.21
CA VAL A 291 -17.90 -11.56 20.36
C VAL A 291 -17.11 -11.96 19.10
N VAL A 292 -17.40 -11.35 17.95
CA VAL A 292 -16.69 -11.62 16.68
C VAL A 292 -15.99 -10.38 16.17
N LYS A 293 -14.70 -10.45 15.85
CA LYS A 293 -13.94 -9.32 15.28
C LYS A 293 -13.14 -9.75 14.04
N THR A 294 -12.77 -8.81 13.19
CA THR A 294 -11.84 -9.08 12.08
C THR A 294 -10.38 -9.14 12.56
N VAL A 295 -9.53 -9.82 11.78
CA VAL A 295 -8.08 -10.00 12.06
C VAL A 295 -7.27 -8.72 12.28
N ASN A 296 -7.78 -7.57 11.84
CA ASN A 296 -7.14 -6.26 11.96
C ASN A 296 -7.80 -5.35 13.02
N MET A 297 -8.70 -5.90 13.83
CA MET A 297 -9.29 -5.20 14.97
C MET A 297 -8.33 -5.13 16.17
N THR A 298 -8.63 -4.21 17.08
CA THR A 298 -7.89 -3.96 18.32
C THR A 298 -7.80 -5.17 19.25
N SER A 299 -6.69 -5.26 19.97
CA SER A 299 -6.44 -6.20 21.06
C SER A 299 -7.13 -5.80 22.37
N MET A 300 -7.69 -4.58 22.46
CA MET A 300 -8.49 -4.15 23.62
C MET A 300 -9.65 -5.13 23.87
N VAL A 301 -10.28 -5.60 22.80
CA VAL A 301 -11.41 -6.55 22.85
C VAL A 301 -10.98 -7.90 23.43
N ASP A 302 -9.75 -8.36 23.14
CA ASP A 302 -9.26 -9.64 23.70
C ASP A 302 -9.08 -9.53 25.21
N ARG A 303 -8.49 -8.42 25.67
CA ARG A 303 -8.29 -8.12 27.10
C ARG A 303 -9.62 -7.94 27.83
N LEU A 304 -10.61 -7.30 27.20
CA LEU A 304 -11.98 -7.23 27.73
C LEU A 304 -12.63 -8.62 27.77
N GLY A 305 -12.40 -9.45 26.75
CA GLY A 305 -12.85 -10.84 26.70
C GLY A 305 -12.32 -11.66 27.88
N GLU A 306 -11.02 -11.59 28.13
CA GLU A 306 -10.38 -12.21 29.30
C GLU A 306 -10.97 -11.69 30.61
N LYS A 307 -11.13 -10.37 30.74
CA LYS A 307 -11.67 -9.74 31.95
C LYS A 307 -13.10 -10.19 32.26
N PHE A 308 -13.97 -10.26 31.25
CA PHE A 308 -15.38 -10.58 31.43
C PHE A 308 -15.71 -12.07 31.25
N GLY A 309 -14.72 -12.92 30.96
CA GLY A 309 -14.94 -14.33 30.66
C GLY A 309 -15.70 -14.56 29.34
N VAL A 310 -15.54 -13.65 28.38
CA VAL A 310 -16.22 -13.67 27.08
C VAL A 310 -15.25 -14.15 26.00
N LYS A 311 -15.67 -15.16 25.24
CA LYS A 311 -14.88 -15.68 24.12
C LYS A 311 -14.91 -14.72 22.93
N VAL A 312 -13.74 -14.38 22.40
CA VAL A 312 -13.56 -13.54 21.21
C VAL A 312 -13.16 -14.43 20.04
N TYR A 313 -13.92 -14.38 18.94
CA TYR A 313 -13.63 -15.05 17.69
C TYR A 313 -13.04 -14.06 16.69
N GLU A 314 -11.94 -14.44 16.05
CA GLU A 314 -11.31 -13.65 14.99
C GLU A 314 -11.66 -14.27 13.63
N VAL A 315 -12.08 -13.44 12.66
CA VAL A 315 -12.44 -13.86 11.28
C VAL A 315 -11.73 -12.98 10.23
N PRO A 316 -11.64 -13.42 8.96
CA PRO A 316 -11.10 -12.58 7.89
C PRO A 316 -11.87 -11.25 7.73
N VAL A 317 -11.23 -10.26 7.12
CA VAL A 317 -11.82 -8.93 6.90
C VAL A 317 -13.06 -9.02 6.01
N GLY A 318 -14.14 -8.35 6.45
CA GLY A 318 -15.41 -8.23 5.74
C GLY A 318 -16.57 -8.87 6.49
N PHE A 319 -17.66 -8.11 6.62
CA PHE A 319 -18.86 -8.56 7.34
C PHE A 319 -19.57 -9.80 6.77
N LYS A 320 -19.28 -10.17 5.51
CA LYS A 320 -19.66 -11.46 4.92
C LYS A 320 -19.13 -12.69 5.69
N TYR A 321 -18.11 -12.52 6.54
CA TYR A 321 -17.63 -13.54 7.47
C TYR A 321 -18.13 -13.32 8.91
N ILE A 322 -18.39 -12.07 9.31
CA ILE A 322 -18.81 -11.71 10.67
C ILE A 322 -20.24 -12.17 10.94
N GLY A 323 -21.20 -11.78 10.08
CA GLY A 323 -22.62 -12.13 10.26
C GLY A 323 -22.86 -13.63 10.41
N PRO A 324 -22.37 -14.48 9.48
CA PRO A 324 -22.45 -15.93 9.62
C PRO A 324 -21.79 -16.46 10.88
N LYS A 325 -20.62 -15.93 11.27
CA LYS A 325 -19.94 -16.38 12.50
C LYS A 325 -20.72 -15.99 13.75
N MET A 326 -21.31 -14.80 13.78
CA MET A 326 -22.17 -14.38 14.89
C MET A 326 -23.35 -15.33 15.08
N GLN A 327 -24.00 -15.72 13.98
CA GLN A 327 -25.09 -16.69 13.99
C GLN A 327 -24.63 -18.08 14.44
N GLU A 328 -23.50 -18.56 13.91
CA GLU A 328 -22.90 -19.86 14.26
C GLU A 328 -22.58 -19.96 15.76
N THR A 329 -22.00 -18.91 16.34
CA THR A 329 -21.51 -18.93 17.73
C THR A 329 -22.48 -18.33 18.74
N GLY A 330 -23.62 -17.77 18.30
CA GLY A 330 -24.52 -17.00 19.14
C GLY A 330 -23.87 -15.76 19.74
N ALA A 331 -22.97 -15.09 19.00
CA ALA A 331 -22.21 -13.95 19.51
C ALA A 331 -23.12 -12.72 19.71
N MET A 332 -22.98 -12.01 20.83
CA MET A 332 -23.80 -10.81 21.13
C MET A 332 -23.50 -9.64 20.19
N MET A 333 -22.27 -9.53 19.69
CA MET A 333 -21.86 -8.47 18.77
C MET A 333 -20.74 -8.92 17.84
N GLY A 334 -20.66 -8.28 16.68
CA GLY A 334 -19.61 -8.47 15.69
C GLY A 334 -19.16 -7.15 15.08
N GLY A 335 -17.89 -7.01 14.71
CA GLY A 335 -17.40 -5.75 14.16
C GLY A 335 -16.13 -5.82 13.32
N GLU A 336 -16.00 -4.84 12.43
CA GLU A 336 -14.82 -4.60 11.60
C GLU A 336 -14.26 -3.19 11.84
N GLU A 337 -13.01 -2.96 11.47
CA GLU A 337 -12.26 -1.74 11.81
C GLU A 337 -12.83 -0.49 11.16
N SER A 338 -13.66 -0.64 10.12
CA SER A 338 -14.28 0.48 9.41
C SER A 338 -15.50 1.08 10.12
N GLY A 339 -15.79 0.67 11.36
CA GLY A 339 -16.92 1.20 12.13
C GLY A 339 -18.24 0.47 11.91
N GLY A 340 -18.23 -0.65 11.17
CA GLY A 340 -19.41 -1.48 10.94
C GLY A 340 -19.60 -2.49 12.07
N PHE A 341 -20.67 -2.34 12.86
CA PHE A 341 -20.96 -3.19 14.02
C PHE A 341 -22.36 -3.77 13.96
N GLY A 342 -22.49 -5.09 14.18
CA GLY A 342 -23.76 -5.79 14.24
C GLY A 342 -24.01 -6.38 15.62
N PHE A 343 -25.28 -6.60 15.96
CA PHE A 343 -25.69 -7.00 17.31
C PHE A 343 -26.80 -8.06 17.28
N ALA A 344 -26.66 -9.12 18.09
CA ALA A 344 -27.57 -10.26 18.06
C ALA A 344 -29.02 -9.93 18.42
N MET A 345 -29.24 -8.92 19.28
CA MET A 345 -30.57 -8.45 19.65
C MET A 345 -31.24 -7.56 18.59
N HIS A 346 -30.55 -7.27 17.48
CA HIS A 346 -31.05 -6.43 16.39
C HIS A 346 -30.96 -7.19 15.04
N LEU A 347 -29.82 -7.08 14.36
CA LEU A 347 -29.52 -7.72 13.10
C LEU A 347 -28.08 -8.24 13.15
N PRO A 348 -27.81 -9.44 12.57
CA PRO A 348 -26.45 -9.91 12.31
C PRO A 348 -25.84 -9.20 11.08
N GLU A 349 -26.06 -7.89 11.00
CA GLU A 349 -25.62 -6.96 9.96
C GLU A 349 -25.19 -5.67 10.66
N ARG A 350 -24.31 -4.91 10.03
CA ARG A 350 -23.86 -3.63 10.57
C ARG A 350 -25.03 -2.66 10.74
N ASP A 351 -25.06 -1.87 11.80
CA ASP A 351 -26.01 -0.75 11.95
C ASP A 351 -25.36 0.38 12.76
N GLY A 352 -25.05 1.49 12.08
CA GLY A 352 -24.39 2.64 12.68
C GLY A 352 -25.28 3.40 13.66
N ILE A 353 -26.58 3.51 13.36
CA ILE A 353 -27.56 4.20 14.20
C ILE A 353 -27.72 3.45 15.53
N VAL A 354 -27.89 2.13 15.47
CA VAL A 354 -28.04 1.29 16.67
C VAL A 354 -26.75 1.28 17.50
N ALA A 355 -25.58 1.24 16.87
CA ALA A 355 -24.30 1.34 17.58
C ALA A 355 -24.16 2.67 18.33
N ASP A 356 -24.48 3.79 17.68
CA ASP A 356 -24.43 5.12 18.27
C ASP A 356 -25.44 5.28 19.42
N LEU A 357 -26.64 4.72 19.29
CA LEU A 357 -27.64 4.71 20.36
C LEU A 357 -27.23 3.82 21.55
N PHE A 358 -26.53 2.71 21.32
CA PHE A 358 -25.95 1.93 22.42
C PHE A 358 -24.90 2.72 23.19
N PHE A 359 -24.07 3.50 22.49
CA PHE A 359 -23.13 4.40 23.17
C PHE A 359 -23.86 5.50 23.96
N LEU A 360 -24.92 6.07 23.41
CA LEU A 360 -25.74 7.05 24.13
C LEU A 360 -26.43 6.44 25.36
N ASP A 361 -26.92 5.20 25.28
CA ASP A 361 -27.45 4.49 26.47
C ASP A 361 -26.34 4.21 27.48
N PHE A 362 -25.11 3.92 27.03
CA PHE A 362 -23.98 3.76 27.94
C PHE A 362 -23.71 5.02 28.75
N MET A 363 -23.72 6.19 28.10
CA MET A 363 -23.62 7.48 28.78
C MET A 363 -24.78 7.69 29.75
N LEU A 364 -26.02 7.43 29.31
CA LEU A 364 -27.22 7.62 30.11
C LEU A 364 -27.22 6.78 31.39
N LYS A 365 -26.85 5.49 31.29
CA LYS A 365 -26.85 4.55 32.42
C LYS A 365 -25.71 4.81 33.40
N THR A 366 -24.55 5.26 32.91
CA THR A 366 -23.37 5.51 33.76
C THR A 366 -23.28 6.95 34.26
N LYS A 367 -23.98 7.89 33.60
CA LYS A 367 -23.87 9.33 33.79
C LYS A 367 -22.45 9.88 33.60
N LYS A 368 -21.63 9.18 32.79
CA LYS A 368 -20.26 9.57 32.46
C LYS A 368 -20.20 10.20 31.08
N LYS A 369 -19.27 11.14 30.90
CA LYS A 369 -18.94 11.75 29.61
C LYS A 369 -18.14 10.78 28.73
N PRO A 370 -18.14 10.96 27.40
CA PRO A 370 -17.34 10.12 26.51
C PRO A 370 -15.86 10.08 26.89
N SER A 371 -15.24 11.23 27.19
CA SER A 371 -13.82 11.29 27.58
C SER A 371 -13.49 10.50 28.86
N GLU A 372 -14.43 10.44 29.82
CA GLU A 372 -14.28 9.67 31.05
C GLU A 372 -14.37 8.17 30.78
N LEU A 373 -15.33 7.75 29.93
CA LEU A 373 -15.48 6.36 29.50
C LEU A 373 -14.24 5.88 28.72
N ILE A 374 -13.72 6.71 27.82
CA ILE A 374 -12.49 6.40 27.06
C ILE A 374 -11.31 6.25 28.01
N ALA A 375 -11.11 7.19 28.94
CA ALA A 375 -10.01 7.12 29.90
C ALA A 375 -10.09 5.87 30.79
N GLU A 376 -11.29 5.43 31.15
CA GLU A 376 -11.50 4.19 31.91
C GLU A 376 -11.25 2.93 31.07
N LEU A 377 -11.72 2.91 29.82
CA LEU A 377 -11.38 1.83 28.88
C LEU A 377 -9.88 1.70 28.70
N MET A 378 -9.15 2.80 28.49
CA MET A 378 -7.69 2.78 28.30
C MET A 378 -6.94 2.24 29.54
N ARG A 379 -7.45 2.50 30.76
CA ARG A 379 -6.90 1.90 31.98
C ARG A 379 -7.18 0.39 32.07
N MET A 380 -8.34 -0.05 31.58
CA MET A 380 -8.81 -1.42 31.71
C MET A 380 -8.27 -2.36 30.63
N ALA A 381 -8.29 -1.92 29.38
CA ALA A 381 -7.92 -2.68 28.20
C ALA A 381 -6.59 -2.22 27.59
N GLY A 382 -5.90 -1.28 28.24
CA GLY A 382 -4.61 -0.72 27.84
C GLY A 382 -4.73 0.41 26.82
N PRO A 383 -3.73 1.31 26.74
CA PRO A 383 -3.64 2.24 25.64
C PRO A 383 -3.54 1.47 24.32
N SER A 384 -4.17 2.00 23.29
CA SER A 384 -4.18 1.46 21.93
C SER A 384 -4.02 2.60 20.94
N HIS A 385 -2.96 2.51 20.15
CA HIS A 385 -2.66 3.43 19.06
C HIS A 385 -2.62 2.62 17.77
N TYR A 386 -3.49 2.96 16.82
CA TYR A 386 -3.68 2.17 15.62
C TYR A 386 -3.55 3.03 14.37
N ASN A 387 -2.92 2.49 13.33
CA ASN A 387 -2.92 3.09 12.01
C ASN A 387 -2.70 2.02 10.92
N ARG A 388 -3.08 2.36 9.70
CA ARG A 388 -2.92 1.54 8.48
C ARG A 388 -2.20 2.36 7.42
N ARG A 389 -1.34 1.71 6.64
CA ARG A 389 -0.73 2.28 5.44
C ARG A 389 -0.92 1.36 4.25
N ASP A 390 -1.34 1.94 3.14
CA ASP A 390 -1.65 1.23 1.90
C ASP A 390 -0.52 1.45 0.87
N LEU A 391 0.21 0.38 0.57
CA LEU A 391 1.33 0.36 -0.36
C LEU A 391 0.83 -0.05 -1.75
N HIS A 392 0.63 0.93 -2.61
CA HIS A 392 0.24 0.69 -3.99
C HIS A 392 1.36 0.03 -4.78
N MET A 393 0.99 -0.96 -5.59
CA MET A 393 1.87 -1.71 -6.48
C MET A 393 1.35 -1.61 -7.92
N ASP A 394 2.23 -1.91 -8.87
CA ASP A 394 1.82 -2.03 -10.27
C ASP A 394 0.95 -3.28 -10.46
N ALA A 395 -0.24 -3.09 -11.07
CA ALA A 395 -1.15 -4.18 -11.39
C ALA A 395 -0.49 -5.28 -12.24
N ALA A 396 0.43 -4.91 -13.14
CA ALA A 396 1.12 -5.86 -14.01
C ALA A 396 2.04 -6.83 -13.26
N THR A 397 2.57 -6.42 -12.10
CA THR A 397 3.53 -7.22 -11.31
C THR A 397 2.92 -7.78 -10.03
N TYR A 398 1.69 -7.38 -9.69
CA TYR A 398 1.08 -7.64 -8.40
C TYR A 398 0.97 -9.12 -8.05
N ASP A 399 0.53 -9.98 -8.98
CA ASP A 399 0.39 -11.42 -8.70
C ASP A 399 1.72 -12.10 -8.38
N ALA A 400 2.79 -11.69 -9.07
CA ALA A 400 4.13 -12.20 -8.82
C ALA A 400 4.66 -11.68 -7.48
N ALA A 401 4.49 -10.39 -7.20
CA ALA A 401 4.82 -9.78 -5.92
C ALA A 401 4.06 -10.46 -4.77
N LYS A 402 2.79 -10.78 -4.98
CA LYS A 402 1.93 -11.41 -3.97
C LYS A 402 2.46 -12.79 -3.58
N ARG A 403 2.80 -13.62 -4.56
CA ARG A 403 3.42 -14.94 -4.31
C ARG A 403 4.75 -14.79 -3.58
N ARG A 404 5.60 -13.85 -4.00
CA ARG A 404 6.92 -13.60 -3.38
C ARG A 404 6.80 -13.15 -1.93
N ILE A 405 5.99 -12.13 -1.65
CA ILE A 405 5.80 -11.57 -0.30
C ILE A 405 5.21 -12.63 0.63
N MET A 406 4.18 -13.37 0.18
CA MET A 406 3.60 -14.45 0.99
C MET A 406 4.59 -15.57 1.29
N ALA A 407 5.50 -15.90 0.36
CA ALA A 407 6.55 -16.88 0.61
C ALA A 407 7.59 -16.34 1.61
N ALA A 408 8.03 -15.09 1.45
CA ALA A 408 8.99 -14.44 2.35
C ALA A 408 8.46 -14.38 3.79
N LEU A 409 7.22 -13.94 3.97
CA LEU A 409 6.55 -13.86 5.28
C LEU A 409 6.46 -15.22 5.99
N ARG A 410 6.50 -16.34 5.26
CA ARG A 410 6.45 -17.70 5.82
C ARG A 410 7.81 -18.32 6.06
N GLN A 411 8.79 -18.02 5.22
CA GLN A 411 10.09 -18.70 5.22
C GLN A 411 11.14 -17.96 6.06
N ALA A 412 11.05 -16.63 6.15
CA ALA A 412 12.04 -15.78 6.79
C ALA A 412 11.34 -14.67 7.58
N ALA A 413 10.50 -15.07 8.54
CA ALA A 413 9.85 -14.10 9.41
C ALA A 413 10.88 -13.40 10.32
N PRO A 414 10.77 -12.08 10.52
CA PRO A 414 11.71 -11.34 11.36
C PRO A 414 11.60 -11.78 12.83
N GLU A 415 12.73 -11.89 13.51
CA GLU A 415 12.77 -12.15 14.96
C GLU A 415 12.42 -10.90 15.79
N GLN A 416 12.59 -9.70 15.21
CA GLN A 416 12.28 -8.42 15.82
C GLN A 416 11.62 -7.46 14.83
N LEU A 417 10.68 -6.65 15.32
CA LEU A 417 9.98 -5.62 14.57
C LEU A 417 9.81 -4.37 15.43
N GLY A 418 10.14 -3.20 14.89
CA GLY A 418 9.97 -1.92 15.60
C GLY A 418 10.73 -1.81 16.92
N GLY A 419 11.79 -2.61 17.13
CA GLY A 419 12.56 -2.65 18.38
C GLY A 419 12.06 -3.67 19.41
N HIS A 420 11.03 -4.46 19.09
CA HIS A 420 10.44 -5.48 19.95
C HIS A 420 10.66 -6.89 19.41
N ALA A 421 10.74 -7.89 20.28
CA ALA A 421 10.79 -9.28 19.86
C ALA A 421 9.43 -9.75 19.32
N VAL A 422 9.46 -10.55 18.26
CA VAL A 422 8.26 -11.20 17.73
C VAL A 422 7.91 -12.40 18.61
N ALA A 423 6.85 -12.26 19.41
CA ALA A 423 6.40 -13.28 20.36
C ALA A 423 5.55 -14.37 19.69
N LYS A 424 4.76 -14.02 18.68
CA LYS A 424 3.89 -14.97 17.96
C LYS A 424 3.64 -14.53 16.53
N ILE A 425 3.60 -15.50 15.62
CA ILE A 425 3.29 -15.30 14.20
C ILE A 425 2.02 -16.07 13.86
N VAL A 426 1.09 -15.41 13.17
CA VAL A 426 -0.17 -16.01 12.69
C VAL A 426 -0.29 -15.75 11.20
N HIS A 427 -0.29 -16.82 10.41
CA HIS A 427 -0.62 -16.73 8.98
C HIS A 427 -2.14 -16.77 8.83
N LEU A 428 -2.69 -15.87 8.01
CA LEU A 428 -4.13 -15.82 7.79
C LEU A 428 -4.59 -17.02 6.96
N ASP A 429 -5.73 -17.61 7.33
CA ASP A 429 -6.35 -18.74 6.62
C ASP A 429 -6.75 -18.40 5.18
N THR A 430 -7.03 -17.13 4.92
CA THR A 430 -7.28 -16.58 3.58
C THR A 430 -6.04 -16.55 2.69
N ASN A 431 -4.86 -16.92 3.22
CA ASN A 431 -3.59 -16.95 2.50
C ASN A 431 -3.25 -15.59 1.84
N ASP A 432 -3.72 -14.51 2.46
CA ASP A 432 -3.54 -13.13 1.98
C ASP A 432 -2.76 -12.26 2.97
N GLY A 433 -2.26 -12.80 4.09
CA GLY A 433 -1.44 -12.02 5.01
C GLY A 433 -0.83 -12.80 6.17
N THR A 434 -0.02 -12.10 6.96
CA THR A 434 0.62 -12.58 8.20
C THR A 434 0.56 -11.50 9.27
N LYS A 435 0.11 -11.88 10.47
CA LYS A 435 0.08 -11.06 11.69
C LYS A 435 1.22 -11.45 12.62
N PHE A 436 1.93 -10.46 13.13
CA PHE A 436 3.03 -10.57 14.08
C PHE A 436 2.60 -9.93 15.38
N PHE A 437 2.58 -10.70 16.47
CA PHE A 437 2.38 -10.19 17.82
C PHE A 437 3.73 -10.01 18.49
N LEU A 438 3.91 -8.87 19.13
CA LEU A 438 5.14 -8.46 19.81
C LEU A 438 5.06 -8.77 21.31
N ASP A 439 6.22 -8.80 21.97
CA ASP A 439 6.37 -9.14 23.39
C ASP A 439 5.65 -8.19 24.35
N ASP A 440 5.47 -6.93 23.97
CA ASP A 440 4.75 -5.91 24.72
C ASP A 440 3.22 -5.97 24.50
N GLY A 441 2.75 -6.84 23.60
CA GLY A 441 1.34 -6.98 23.22
C GLY A 441 0.88 -6.03 22.10
N SER A 442 1.81 -5.33 21.45
CA SER A 442 1.60 -4.66 20.16
C SER A 442 1.53 -5.68 19.01
N TRP A 443 1.03 -5.30 17.84
CA TRP A 443 1.04 -6.18 16.67
C TRP A 443 1.17 -5.44 15.33
N LEU A 444 1.68 -6.15 14.33
CA LEU A 444 1.77 -5.74 12.93
C LEU A 444 1.07 -6.77 12.05
N LEU A 445 0.21 -6.34 11.12
CA LEU A 445 -0.39 -7.21 10.10
C LEU A 445 -0.02 -6.71 8.71
N ILE A 446 0.56 -7.60 7.90
CA ILE A 446 0.81 -7.35 6.48
C ILE A 446 -0.19 -8.18 5.69
N ARG A 447 -0.99 -7.52 4.84
CA ARG A 447 -2.04 -8.16 4.06
C ARG A 447 -2.04 -7.67 2.62
N LEU A 448 -2.14 -8.58 1.67
CA LEU A 448 -2.20 -8.30 0.25
C LEU A 448 -3.67 -8.30 -0.18
N SER A 449 -4.10 -7.19 -0.80
CA SER A 449 -5.45 -7.06 -1.31
C SER A 449 -5.79 -8.12 -2.37
N GLY A 450 -7.07 -8.51 -2.42
CA GLY A 450 -7.59 -9.42 -3.44
C GLY A 450 -8.19 -8.68 -4.65
N THR A 451 -8.57 -7.42 -4.45
CA THR A 451 -9.36 -6.63 -5.41
C THR A 451 -8.56 -5.46 -5.99
N GLU A 452 -7.46 -5.08 -5.34
CA GLU A 452 -6.64 -3.92 -5.71
C GLU A 452 -5.17 -4.33 -5.69
N PRO A 453 -4.31 -3.76 -6.55
CA PRO A 453 -2.89 -4.07 -6.57
C PRO A 453 -2.15 -3.33 -5.44
N LEU A 454 -2.41 -3.69 -4.19
CA LEU A 454 -1.79 -3.05 -3.03
C LEU A 454 -1.50 -4.03 -1.88
N VAL A 455 -0.57 -3.63 -1.00
CA VAL A 455 -0.26 -4.28 0.28
C VAL A 455 -0.66 -3.34 1.41
N ARG A 456 -1.50 -3.82 2.33
CA ARG A 456 -1.92 -3.09 3.52
C ARG A 456 -1.06 -3.50 4.70
N VAL A 457 -0.47 -2.51 5.36
CA VAL A 457 0.29 -2.67 6.59
C VAL A 457 -0.51 -2.03 7.72
N TYR A 458 -0.95 -2.84 8.67
CA TYR A 458 -1.70 -2.40 9.85
C TYR A 458 -0.83 -2.56 11.07
N ALA A 459 -0.92 -1.63 12.02
CA ALA A 459 -0.24 -1.77 13.30
C ALA A 459 -1.13 -1.26 14.44
N GLU A 460 -1.03 -1.94 15.58
CA GLU A 460 -1.53 -1.46 16.87
C GLU A 460 -0.38 -1.48 17.87
N THR A 461 -0.15 -0.36 18.55
CA THR A 461 0.89 -0.21 19.57
C THR A 461 0.34 0.30 20.89
N ARG A 462 1.08 0.06 21.97
CA ARG A 462 0.76 0.60 23.31
C ARG A 462 1.23 2.04 23.50
N SER A 463 2.15 2.51 22.66
CA SER A 463 2.65 3.89 22.64
C SER A 463 2.51 4.50 21.25
N GLN A 464 2.03 5.76 21.20
CA GLN A 464 1.95 6.53 19.96
C GLN A 464 3.32 6.65 19.24
N GLY A 465 4.41 6.72 20.00
CA GLY A 465 5.77 6.89 19.45
C GLY A 465 6.30 5.66 18.70
N GLU A 466 5.77 4.48 19.01
CA GLU A 466 6.20 3.20 18.42
C GLU A 466 5.40 2.84 17.15
N LEU A 467 4.25 3.48 16.95
CA LEU A 467 3.34 3.16 15.85
C LEU A 467 3.99 3.38 14.47
N ALA A 468 4.63 4.54 14.26
CA ALA A 468 5.29 4.83 13.00
C ALA A 468 6.51 3.92 12.74
N PRO A 469 7.44 3.70 13.71
CA PRO A 469 8.50 2.72 13.57
C PRO A 469 8.02 1.31 13.20
N LEU A 470 6.93 0.83 13.80
CA LEU A 470 6.40 -0.50 13.53
C LEU A 470 5.81 -0.59 12.11
N LEU A 471 5.05 0.42 11.68
CA LEU A 471 4.56 0.52 10.30
C LEU A 471 5.72 0.57 9.29
N ASP A 472 6.73 1.40 9.55
CA ASP A 472 7.92 1.51 8.69
C ASP A 472 8.65 0.17 8.55
N ALA A 473 8.74 -0.62 9.63
CA ALA A 473 9.30 -1.98 9.58
C ALA A 473 8.44 -2.89 8.68
N GLY A 474 7.11 -2.81 8.81
CA GLY A 474 6.19 -3.57 7.96
C GLY A 474 6.23 -3.18 6.48
N GLU A 475 6.50 -1.91 6.15
CA GLU A 475 6.64 -1.44 4.76
C GLU A 475 7.93 -1.89 4.08
N ARG A 476 8.97 -2.24 4.85
CA ARG A 476 10.25 -2.71 4.29
C ARG A 476 10.17 -4.15 3.79
N ILE A 477 9.34 -4.98 4.41
CA ILE A 477 9.20 -6.41 4.07
C ILE A 477 8.69 -6.64 2.62
N PRO A 478 7.80 -5.79 2.06
CA PRO A 478 7.39 -5.88 0.65
C PRO A 478 8.39 -5.43 -0.42
N GLU A 479 9.55 -4.83 -0.08
CA GLU A 479 10.43 -4.21 -1.09
C GLU A 479 10.83 -5.21 -2.21
N ASP A 480 10.73 -4.76 -3.47
CA ASP A 480 10.93 -5.58 -4.68
C ASP A 480 12.27 -5.28 -5.36
N MET A 481 13.37 -5.71 -4.75
CA MET A 481 14.70 -5.54 -5.35
C MET A 481 14.80 -6.16 -6.76
N LEU A 482 14.13 -7.30 -7.00
CA LEU A 482 14.14 -7.96 -8.32
C LEU A 482 13.51 -7.07 -9.39
N GLY A 483 12.36 -6.46 -9.11
CA GLY A 483 11.74 -5.48 -9.99
C GLY A 483 12.66 -4.29 -10.27
N ARG A 484 13.39 -3.80 -9.26
CA ARG A 484 14.33 -2.67 -9.45
C ARG A 484 15.52 -3.02 -10.34
N ILE A 485 16.00 -4.27 -10.27
CA ILE A 485 17.06 -4.77 -11.16
C ILE A 485 16.52 -4.87 -12.60
N LYS A 486 15.32 -5.41 -12.78
CA LYS A 486 14.64 -5.50 -14.09
C LYS A 486 14.48 -4.15 -14.77
N ASP A 487 14.20 -3.11 -13.99
CA ASP A 487 13.94 -1.76 -14.50
C ASP A 487 15.18 -1.06 -15.08
N LEU A 488 16.40 -1.61 -14.99
CA LEU A 488 17.62 -0.94 -15.50
C LEU A 488 17.49 -0.37 -16.94
N PRO A 489 16.97 -1.11 -17.94
CA PRO A 489 16.79 -0.56 -19.29
C PRO A 489 15.85 0.64 -19.33
N LYS A 490 14.75 0.58 -18.56
CA LYS A 490 13.79 1.67 -18.41
C LYS A 490 14.45 2.88 -17.75
N GLN A 491 15.21 2.68 -16.67
CA GLN A 491 15.92 3.75 -15.97
C GLN A 491 16.86 4.52 -16.90
N ILE A 492 17.67 3.83 -17.71
CA ILE A 492 18.59 4.45 -18.67
C ILE A 492 17.81 5.27 -19.71
N ARG A 493 16.74 4.72 -20.27
CA ARG A 493 15.90 5.42 -21.27
C ARG A 493 15.27 6.68 -20.70
N ASP A 494 14.69 6.58 -19.51
CA ASP A 494 14.05 7.71 -18.83
C ASP A 494 15.08 8.79 -18.47
N ALA A 495 16.23 8.38 -17.93
CA ALA A 495 17.32 9.28 -17.58
C ALA A 495 17.85 10.04 -18.80
N TRP A 496 18.06 9.36 -19.92
CA TRP A 496 18.48 9.98 -21.17
C TRP A 496 17.45 11.01 -21.67
N ALA A 497 16.17 10.64 -21.67
CA ALA A 497 15.08 11.52 -22.09
C ALA A 497 14.94 12.77 -21.19
N ILE A 498 15.17 12.61 -19.88
CA ILE A 498 15.16 13.72 -18.92
C ILE A 498 16.35 14.65 -19.15
N ALA A 499 17.56 14.09 -19.24
CA ALA A 499 18.79 14.87 -19.34
C ALA A 499 18.93 15.63 -20.66
N THR A 500 18.53 15.04 -21.77
CA THR A 500 18.57 15.68 -23.10
C THR A 500 17.57 16.85 -23.22
N LYS A 501 16.48 16.82 -22.44
CA LYS A 501 15.49 17.90 -22.37
C LYS A 501 15.77 18.93 -21.28
N ALA A 502 16.82 18.74 -20.46
CA ALA A 502 17.13 19.64 -19.37
C ALA A 502 17.52 21.04 -19.88
N SER A 503 16.99 22.07 -19.21
CA SER A 503 17.38 23.45 -19.45
C SER A 503 18.68 23.76 -18.71
N ILE A 504 19.80 23.73 -19.43
CA ILE A 504 21.14 24.01 -18.90
C ILE A 504 21.72 25.22 -19.66
N PRO A 505 22.20 26.27 -18.96
CA PRO A 505 22.77 27.45 -19.61
C PRO A 505 23.99 27.10 -20.46
N PRO A 506 24.16 27.67 -21.67
CA PRO A 506 25.29 27.37 -22.56
C PRO A 506 26.68 27.54 -21.91
N ALA A 507 26.80 28.51 -20.99
CA ALA A 507 28.05 28.76 -20.25
C ALA A 507 28.54 27.55 -19.43
N TYR A 508 27.69 26.56 -19.15
CA TYR A 508 28.08 25.35 -18.42
C TYR A 508 28.95 24.39 -19.27
N GLY A 509 28.94 24.54 -20.60
CA GLY A 509 29.85 23.82 -21.50
C GLY A 509 31.27 24.40 -21.56
N ASP A 510 31.49 25.61 -21.02
CA ASP A 510 32.77 26.30 -21.06
C ASP A 510 33.45 26.28 -19.67
N VAL A 511 34.10 25.16 -19.35
CA VAL A 511 34.86 24.95 -18.10
C VAL A 511 36.16 24.22 -18.38
N ARG A 512 37.11 24.27 -17.44
CA ARG A 512 38.42 23.61 -17.51
C ARG A 512 38.49 22.31 -16.73
N SER A 513 37.50 22.02 -15.88
CA SER A 513 37.44 20.78 -15.11
C SER A 513 36.01 20.43 -14.72
N ILE A 514 35.75 19.13 -14.56
CA ILE A 514 34.47 18.58 -14.13
C ILE A 514 34.69 17.75 -12.86
N VAL A 515 33.86 17.96 -11.86
CA VAL A 515 33.83 17.18 -10.62
C VAL A 515 32.41 16.65 -10.40
N VAL A 516 32.25 15.33 -10.33
CA VAL A 516 30.99 14.71 -9.90
C VAL A 516 31.08 14.42 -8.42
N ALA A 517 30.33 15.15 -7.60
CA ALA A 517 30.26 14.94 -6.17
C ALA A 517 29.08 14.02 -5.83
N GLY A 518 29.35 12.89 -5.17
CA GLY A 518 28.31 11.93 -4.80
C GLY A 518 28.85 10.79 -3.93
N MET A 519 27.94 10.02 -3.34
CA MET A 519 28.27 8.82 -2.55
C MET A 519 27.58 7.57 -3.09
N GLY A 520 28.16 6.40 -2.83
CA GLY A 520 27.58 5.09 -3.17
C GLY A 520 27.10 4.99 -4.62
N GLY A 521 25.80 4.71 -4.79
CA GLY A 521 25.12 4.58 -6.09
C GLY A 521 25.13 5.85 -6.96
N SER A 522 25.23 7.04 -6.37
CA SER A 522 25.34 8.29 -7.13
C SER A 522 26.77 8.48 -7.67
N ALA A 523 27.77 8.14 -6.86
CA ALA A 523 29.17 8.27 -7.23
C ALA A 523 29.59 7.28 -8.33
N ILE A 524 29.08 6.04 -8.27
CA ILE A 524 29.44 5.01 -9.24
C ILE A 524 28.94 5.34 -10.66
N GLY A 525 27.81 6.06 -10.78
CA GLY A 525 27.34 6.58 -12.08
C GLY A 525 28.32 7.59 -12.66
N GLY A 526 28.89 8.45 -11.82
CA GLY A 526 29.98 9.36 -12.18
C GLY A 526 31.27 8.64 -12.58
N ASP A 527 31.68 7.61 -11.84
CA ASP A 527 32.90 6.85 -12.16
C ASP A 527 32.77 6.19 -13.54
N LEU A 528 31.61 5.58 -13.81
CA LEU A 528 31.35 4.91 -15.09
C LEU A 528 31.30 5.92 -16.23
N ALA A 529 30.66 7.07 -16.05
CA ALA A 529 30.65 8.13 -17.05
C ALA A 529 32.07 8.65 -17.35
N ALA A 530 32.87 8.91 -16.31
CA ALA A 530 34.25 9.37 -16.48
C ALA A 530 35.09 8.33 -17.24
N ALA A 531 34.97 7.05 -16.88
CA ALA A 531 35.71 5.99 -17.55
C ALA A 531 35.25 5.73 -18.99
N LEU A 532 33.93 5.79 -19.26
CA LEU A 532 33.37 5.62 -20.60
C LEU A 532 33.79 6.75 -21.56
N LEU A 533 33.94 7.96 -21.04
CA LEU A 533 34.25 9.16 -21.83
C LEU A 533 35.73 9.58 -21.76
N ASP A 534 36.60 8.79 -21.12
CA ASP A 534 38.02 9.13 -20.88
C ASP A 534 38.77 9.50 -22.17
N ALA A 535 38.50 8.78 -23.26
CA ALA A 535 39.13 9.04 -24.57
C ALA A 535 38.50 10.21 -25.34
N GLU A 536 37.35 10.74 -24.91
CA GLU A 536 36.57 11.75 -25.62
C GLU A 536 36.57 13.11 -24.93
N LEU A 537 36.56 13.14 -23.59
CA LEU A 537 36.56 14.38 -22.81
C LEU A 537 37.84 15.17 -23.02
N LYS A 538 37.68 16.44 -23.41
CA LYS A 538 38.79 17.40 -23.57
C LYS A 538 39.20 18.08 -22.26
N VAL A 539 38.45 17.85 -21.18
CA VAL A 539 38.67 18.42 -19.86
C VAL A 539 38.70 17.30 -18.82
N PRO A 540 39.54 17.40 -17.78
CA PRO A 540 39.60 16.38 -16.73
C PRO A 540 38.26 16.27 -16.00
N MET A 541 37.79 15.04 -15.85
CA MET A 541 36.63 14.68 -15.05
C MET A 541 37.06 13.80 -13.88
N THR A 542 36.68 14.19 -12.66
CA THR A 542 36.95 13.41 -11.45
C THR A 542 35.69 13.19 -10.63
N VAL A 543 35.69 12.15 -9.81
CA VAL A 543 34.59 11.84 -8.90
C VAL A 543 35.03 12.07 -7.47
N HIS A 544 34.30 12.91 -6.75
CA HIS A 544 34.57 13.29 -5.37
C HIS A 544 33.61 12.57 -4.42
N ARG A 545 34.15 11.88 -3.42
CA ARG A 545 33.43 10.98 -2.49
C ARG A 545 33.69 11.33 -1.03
N ASP A 546 33.92 12.60 -0.76
CA ASP A 546 34.30 13.11 0.56
C ASP A 546 33.62 14.46 0.80
N TYR A 547 33.79 14.99 2.01
CA TYR A 547 33.40 16.34 2.37
C TYR A 547 34.21 17.39 1.62
N GLY A 548 33.65 18.60 1.49
CA GLY A 548 34.28 19.72 0.78
C GLY A 548 34.52 19.40 -0.70
N LEU A 549 35.59 19.97 -1.26
CA LEU A 549 35.97 19.81 -2.66
C LEU A 549 37.50 19.92 -2.86
N PRO A 550 38.05 19.26 -3.90
CA PRO A 550 39.45 19.41 -4.27
C PRO A 550 39.86 20.89 -4.44
N GLY A 551 41.10 21.24 -4.05
CA GLY A 551 41.56 22.63 -4.01
C GLY A 551 41.57 23.35 -5.36
N TYR A 552 41.62 22.63 -6.48
CA TYR A 552 41.59 23.22 -7.82
C TYR A 552 40.19 23.67 -8.27
N VAL A 553 39.12 23.31 -7.54
CA VAL A 553 37.74 23.64 -7.94
C VAL A 553 37.48 25.12 -7.70
N GLY A 554 37.06 25.83 -8.76
CA GLY A 554 36.77 27.26 -8.72
C GLY A 554 35.84 27.71 -9.86
N ARG A 555 35.90 28.98 -10.26
CA ARG A 555 35.00 29.59 -11.26
C ARG A 555 35.00 28.90 -12.63
N ASP A 556 36.13 28.31 -13.00
CA ASP A 556 36.31 27.58 -14.26
C ASP A 556 35.98 26.08 -14.12
N SER A 557 35.33 25.66 -13.03
CA SER A 557 34.96 24.26 -12.78
C SER A 557 33.46 24.05 -12.84
N LEU A 558 33.05 22.88 -13.33
CA LEU A 558 31.70 22.37 -13.21
C LEU A 558 31.64 21.33 -12.08
N VAL A 559 30.77 21.53 -11.11
CA VAL A 559 30.45 20.57 -10.06
C VAL A 559 29.07 19.98 -10.32
N ILE A 560 29.02 18.69 -10.64
CA ILE A 560 27.78 17.92 -10.74
C ILE A 560 27.51 17.30 -9.37
N ALA A 561 26.60 17.91 -8.60
CA ALA A 561 26.16 17.37 -7.31
C ALA A 561 25.09 16.31 -7.55
N SER A 562 25.42 15.04 -7.32
CA SER A 562 24.55 13.89 -7.60
C SER A 562 24.16 13.17 -6.31
N SER A 563 22.89 13.26 -5.94
CA SER A 563 22.34 12.56 -4.77
C SER A 563 20.92 12.10 -5.06
N TYR A 564 20.67 10.78 -5.03
CA TYR A 564 19.33 10.24 -5.18
C TYR A 564 18.36 10.82 -4.13
N SER A 565 18.73 10.83 -2.84
CA SER A 565 17.85 11.35 -1.78
C SER A 565 17.80 12.88 -1.69
N GLY A 566 18.75 13.57 -2.34
CA GLY A 566 18.96 15.01 -2.18
C GLY A 566 19.48 15.44 -0.80
N ASN A 567 19.77 14.50 0.08
CA ASN A 567 20.10 14.78 1.49
C ASN A 567 21.43 14.16 1.94
N THR A 568 22.24 13.64 1.00
CA THR A 568 23.58 13.09 1.30
C THR A 568 24.51 14.19 1.81
N GLU A 569 25.03 14.03 3.02
CA GLU A 569 25.77 15.06 3.74
C GLU A 569 27.05 15.50 3.00
N GLU A 570 27.83 14.56 2.48
CA GLU A 570 29.06 14.81 1.74
C GLU A 570 28.76 15.56 0.43
N THR A 571 27.66 15.21 -0.24
CA THR A 571 27.23 15.88 -1.47
C THR A 571 26.75 17.30 -1.20
N LEU A 572 26.04 17.53 -0.09
CA LEU A 572 25.61 18.87 0.35
C LEU A 572 26.82 19.73 0.75
N SER A 573 27.81 19.13 1.43
CA SER A 573 29.08 19.79 1.76
C SER A 573 29.82 20.25 0.50
N ALA A 574 29.94 19.36 -0.49
CA ALA A 574 30.55 19.68 -1.78
C ALA A 574 29.76 20.76 -2.55
N PHE A 575 28.42 20.69 -2.54
CA PHE A 575 27.55 21.70 -3.15
C PHE A 575 27.79 23.09 -2.54
N GLU A 576 27.81 23.21 -1.22
CA GLU A 576 28.03 24.49 -0.54
C GLU A 576 29.43 25.04 -0.81
N GLU A 577 30.44 24.17 -0.85
CA GLU A 577 31.79 24.59 -1.15
C GLU A 577 31.94 25.06 -2.61
N ALA A 578 31.27 24.40 -3.56
CA ALA A 578 31.22 24.83 -4.96
C ALA A 578 30.61 26.22 -5.08
N ARG A 579 29.49 26.44 -4.38
CA ARG A 579 28.79 27.73 -4.35
C ARG A 579 29.67 28.84 -3.79
N LYS A 580 30.37 28.60 -2.66
CA LYS A 580 31.31 29.57 -2.05
C LYS A 580 32.46 29.93 -2.98
N ARG A 581 33.01 28.96 -3.70
CA ARG A 581 34.14 29.17 -4.64
C ARG A 581 33.71 29.73 -6.00
N GLY A 582 32.41 29.92 -6.21
CA GLY A 582 31.85 30.45 -7.45
C GLY A 582 31.94 29.49 -8.64
N ALA A 583 32.04 28.18 -8.38
CA ALA A 583 32.00 27.16 -9.42
C ALA A 583 30.59 27.07 -10.03
N LYS A 584 30.50 26.55 -11.26
CA LYS A 584 29.22 26.21 -11.87
C LYS A 584 28.70 24.94 -11.21
N VAL A 585 27.41 24.88 -10.85
CA VAL A 585 26.84 23.73 -10.14
C VAL A 585 25.62 23.20 -10.88
N LEU A 586 25.59 21.90 -11.13
CA LEU A 586 24.43 21.18 -11.67
C LEU A 586 23.97 20.15 -10.65
N ALA A 587 22.70 20.25 -10.21
CA ALA A 587 22.14 19.31 -9.25
C ALA A 587 21.34 18.19 -9.94
N LEU A 588 21.65 16.93 -9.63
CA LEU A 588 20.94 15.73 -10.09
C LEU A 588 20.34 14.99 -8.87
N THR A 589 19.02 14.96 -8.74
CA THR A 589 18.35 14.41 -7.53
C THR A 589 16.87 14.06 -7.77
N THR A 590 16.25 13.23 -6.91
CA THR A 590 14.78 13.11 -6.91
C THR A 590 14.07 14.25 -6.18
N GLY A 591 14.82 15.09 -5.45
CA GLY A 591 14.28 16.20 -4.66
C GLY A 591 15.20 16.58 -3.48
N GLY A 592 14.60 16.85 -2.32
CA GLY A 592 15.32 17.09 -1.06
C GLY A 592 16.09 18.41 -1.00
N LYS A 593 16.92 18.54 0.06
CA LYS A 593 17.69 19.76 0.36
C LYS A 593 18.56 20.21 -0.81
N LEU A 594 19.16 19.28 -1.54
CA LEU A 594 19.99 19.61 -2.72
C LEU A 594 19.19 20.34 -3.79
N ALA A 595 17.96 19.91 -4.09
CA ALA A 595 17.09 20.58 -5.06
C ALA A 595 16.65 21.97 -4.56
N GLU A 596 16.30 22.07 -3.28
CA GLU A 596 15.90 23.33 -2.65
C GLU A 596 17.03 24.36 -2.68
N LEU A 597 18.22 23.98 -2.23
CA LEU A 597 19.41 24.84 -2.19
C LEU A 597 19.86 25.26 -3.60
N ALA A 598 19.86 24.33 -4.56
CA ALA A 598 20.23 24.61 -5.93
C ALA A 598 19.26 25.61 -6.59
N ARG A 599 17.94 25.43 -6.41
CA ARG A 599 16.93 26.38 -6.91
C ARG A 599 17.06 27.75 -6.24
N ALA A 600 17.23 27.78 -4.92
CA ALA A 600 17.42 29.03 -4.17
C ALA A 600 18.69 29.78 -4.60
N SER A 601 19.72 29.06 -5.04
CA SER A 601 20.99 29.64 -5.53
C SER A 601 21.01 29.93 -7.03
N GLY A 602 19.91 29.69 -7.76
CA GLY A 602 19.82 29.91 -9.20
C GLY A 602 20.60 28.89 -10.06
N PHE A 603 20.97 27.74 -9.50
CA PHE A 603 21.66 26.67 -10.22
C PHE A 603 20.67 25.75 -10.96
N PRO A 604 21.03 25.20 -12.14
CA PRO A 604 20.24 24.21 -12.83
C PRO A 604 20.01 22.96 -11.98
N VAL A 605 18.76 22.48 -11.99
CA VAL A 605 18.35 21.26 -11.28
C VAL A 605 17.66 20.32 -12.25
N VAL A 606 18.17 19.10 -12.34
CA VAL A 606 17.54 18.01 -13.10
C VAL A 606 16.94 17.04 -12.10
N THR A 607 15.61 16.98 -12.07
CA THR A 607 14.87 16.09 -11.17
C THR A 607 14.27 14.91 -11.92
N PHE A 608 14.25 13.75 -11.26
CA PHE A 608 13.59 12.54 -11.74
C PHE A 608 12.73 11.91 -10.62
N SER A 609 11.73 11.13 -10.99
CA SER A 609 10.87 10.44 -10.02
C SER A 609 10.96 8.94 -10.22
N TYR A 610 11.55 8.25 -9.25
CA TYR A 610 11.65 6.80 -9.24
C TYR A 610 11.90 6.34 -7.80
N LYS A 611 11.03 5.50 -7.22
CA LYS A 611 11.13 5.05 -5.82
C LYS A 611 11.90 3.74 -5.72
N ALA A 612 13.17 3.80 -5.33
CA ALA A 612 14.01 2.63 -5.06
C ALA A 612 15.11 2.93 -4.03
N ARG A 613 15.88 1.91 -3.67
CA ARG A 613 17.14 2.10 -2.93
C ARG A 613 18.20 2.70 -3.88
N PRO A 614 19.05 3.66 -3.44
CA PRO A 614 20.00 4.35 -4.33
C PRO A 614 20.93 3.44 -5.15
N ARG A 615 21.28 2.27 -4.61
CA ARG A 615 22.14 1.29 -5.29
C ARG A 615 21.47 0.61 -6.50
N ALA A 616 20.14 0.61 -6.52
CA ALA A 616 19.29 0.07 -7.58
C ALA A 616 18.85 1.15 -8.59
N THR A 617 19.38 2.38 -8.50
CA THR A 617 19.06 3.49 -9.41
C THR A 617 20.22 3.87 -10.32
N LEU A 618 21.11 2.91 -10.62
CA LEU A 618 22.29 3.16 -11.45
C LEU A 618 21.94 3.70 -12.83
N GLY A 619 20.82 3.26 -13.42
CA GLY A 619 20.41 3.73 -14.73
C GLY A 619 20.16 5.25 -14.73
N TYR A 620 19.59 5.79 -13.65
CA TYR A 620 19.46 7.24 -13.48
C TYR A 620 20.78 7.92 -13.19
N SER A 621 21.60 7.42 -12.26
CA SER A 621 22.85 8.10 -11.91
C SER A 621 23.87 8.13 -13.04
N LEU A 622 23.93 7.08 -13.87
CA LEU A 622 24.76 7.05 -15.08
C LEU A 622 24.11 7.84 -16.23
N GLY A 623 22.85 7.54 -16.55
CA GLY A 623 22.15 8.12 -17.71
C GLY A 623 22.00 9.64 -17.63
N LEU A 624 21.75 10.18 -16.42
CA LEU A 624 21.66 11.63 -16.23
C LEU A 624 23.02 12.32 -16.41
N VAL A 625 24.10 11.74 -15.92
CA VAL A 625 25.46 12.30 -16.11
C VAL A 625 25.83 12.28 -17.59
N LEU A 626 25.67 11.14 -18.28
CA LEU A 626 25.97 11.04 -19.72
C LEU A 626 25.12 12.02 -20.55
N GLY A 627 23.81 12.07 -20.30
CA GLY A 627 22.90 12.94 -21.04
C GLY A 627 23.15 14.42 -20.79
N THR A 628 23.48 14.82 -19.56
CA THR A 628 23.78 16.22 -19.27
C THR A 628 25.13 16.66 -19.82
N LEU A 629 26.16 15.80 -19.78
CA LEU A 629 27.44 16.06 -20.45
C LEU A 629 27.28 16.20 -21.97
N THR A 630 26.47 15.33 -22.59
CA THR A 630 26.10 15.43 -24.01
C THR A 630 25.39 16.76 -24.29
N ARG A 631 24.41 17.12 -23.45
CA ARG A 631 23.62 18.35 -23.60
C ARG A 631 24.46 19.62 -23.48
N MET A 632 25.53 19.59 -22.68
CA MET A 632 26.49 20.68 -22.50
C MET A 632 27.60 20.69 -23.57
N GLY A 633 27.67 19.69 -24.46
CA GLY A 633 28.62 19.62 -25.56
C GLY A 633 29.99 19.04 -25.21
N PHE A 634 30.12 18.30 -24.11
CA PHE A 634 31.38 17.65 -23.73
C PHE A 634 31.68 16.36 -24.50
N THR A 635 30.67 15.76 -25.12
CA THR A 635 30.74 14.51 -25.90
C THR A 635 29.80 14.64 -27.11
N ARG A 636 30.01 13.79 -28.11
CA ARG A 636 29.10 13.56 -29.23
C ARG A 636 27.73 13.08 -28.74
N ASP A 637 26.77 13.01 -29.66
CA ASP A 637 25.50 12.36 -29.37
C ASP A 637 25.71 10.84 -29.13
N LEU A 638 25.23 10.36 -27.98
CA LEU A 638 25.31 8.95 -27.56
C LEU A 638 23.98 8.21 -27.70
N SER A 639 22.98 8.79 -28.38
CA SER A 639 21.65 8.19 -28.53
C SER A 639 21.73 6.79 -29.17
N ASP A 640 22.52 6.65 -30.24
CA ASP A 640 22.74 5.35 -30.89
C ASP A 640 23.42 4.35 -29.95
N ASP A 641 24.41 4.79 -29.16
CA ASP A 641 25.12 3.92 -28.23
C ASP A 641 24.19 3.36 -27.15
N ILE A 642 23.29 4.20 -26.65
CA ILE A 642 22.27 3.83 -25.67
C ILE A 642 21.28 2.85 -26.27
N ASP A 643 20.76 3.12 -27.46
CA ASP A 643 19.81 2.22 -28.12
C ASP A 643 20.43 0.84 -28.40
N MET A 644 21.70 0.80 -28.82
CA MET A 644 22.46 -0.43 -29.00
C MET A 644 22.64 -1.18 -27.67
N ALA A 645 23.03 -0.47 -26.60
CA ALA A 645 23.24 -1.07 -25.29
C ALA A 645 21.94 -1.62 -24.69
N LEU A 646 20.82 -0.91 -24.84
CA LEU A 646 19.51 -1.36 -24.39
C LEU A 646 19.06 -2.63 -25.13
N LYS A 647 19.28 -2.72 -26.45
CA LYS A 647 19.00 -3.92 -27.24
C LYS A 647 19.80 -5.12 -26.75
N ASP A 648 21.08 -4.95 -26.43
CA ASP A 648 21.91 -6.04 -25.93
C ASP A 648 21.53 -6.47 -24.51
N VAL A 649 21.12 -5.55 -23.62
CA VAL A 649 20.57 -5.89 -22.31
C VAL A 649 19.25 -6.67 -22.43
N SER A 650 18.36 -6.29 -23.35
CA SER A 650 17.11 -7.03 -23.59
C SER A 650 17.36 -8.47 -24.05
N LYS A 651 18.39 -8.73 -24.86
CA LYS A 651 18.77 -10.11 -25.23
C LYS A 651 19.27 -10.91 -24.02
N LEU A 652 20.03 -10.26 -23.11
CA LEU A 652 20.52 -10.91 -21.90
C LEU A 652 19.37 -11.26 -20.94
N GLU A 653 18.33 -10.45 -20.88
CA GLU A 653 17.15 -10.65 -20.03
C GLU A 653 16.53 -12.05 -20.21
N GLU A 654 16.46 -12.55 -21.45
CA GLU A 654 15.97 -13.90 -21.79
C GLU A 654 16.71 -15.03 -21.06
N ARG A 655 17.93 -14.78 -20.58
CA ARG A 655 18.81 -15.77 -19.92
C ARG A 655 18.95 -15.57 -18.42
N VAL A 656 18.46 -14.46 -17.86
CA VAL A 656 18.60 -14.13 -16.43
C VAL A 656 17.27 -13.92 -15.71
N HIS A 657 16.16 -13.73 -16.44
CA HIS A 657 14.84 -13.62 -15.84
C HIS A 657 14.48 -14.88 -15.03
N GLU A 658 13.69 -14.70 -13.98
CA GLU A 658 13.44 -15.74 -12.97
C GLU A 658 12.73 -16.99 -13.52
N GLY A 659 11.99 -16.82 -14.62
CA GLY A 659 11.29 -17.88 -15.35
C GLY A 659 12.12 -18.55 -16.45
N ALA A 660 13.38 -18.14 -16.66
CA ALA A 660 14.23 -18.71 -17.69
C ALA A 660 14.47 -20.20 -17.42
N ARG A 661 14.25 -21.04 -18.43
CA ARG A 661 14.45 -22.51 -18.34
C ARG A 661 15.89 -22.85 -17.95
N THR A 662 16.85 -22.11 -18.47
CA THR A 662 18.25 -22.11 -18.06
C THR A 662 18.60 -20.69 -17.65
N ASN A 663 18.89 -20.49 -16.36
CA ASN A 663 19.19 -19.17 -15.81
C ASN A 663 20.66 -19.06 -15.43
N ASP A 664 21.41 -18.29 -16.21
CA ASP A 664 22.86 -18.19 -16.06
C ASP A 664 23.27 -17.47 -14.78
N ALA A 665 22.48 -16.48 -14.35
CA ALA A 665 22.73 -15.76 -13.11
C ALA A 665 22.47 -16.64 -11.88
N LYS A 666 21.42 -17.47 -11.87
CA LYS A 666 21.17 -18.47 -10.80
C LYS A 666 22.27 -19.52 -10.75
N ARG A 667 22.77 -19.97 -11.90
CA ARG A 667 23.88 -20.92 -11.96
C ARG A 667 25.12 -20.32 -11.30
N LEU A 668 25.52 -19.12 -11.72
CA LEU A 668 26.69 -18.47 -11.13
C LEU A 668 26.48 -18.17 -9.64
N ALA A 669 25.28 -17.74 -9.22
CA ALA A 669 24.97 -17.48 -7.82
C ALA A 669 25.16 -18.73 -6.95
N LYS A 670 24.75 -19.92 -7.42
CA LYS A 670 24.97 -21.18 -6.70
C LYS A 670 26.46 -21.53 -6.57
N GLU A 671 27.25 -21.24 -7.61
CA GLU A 671 28.69 -21.48 -7.58
C GLU A 671 29.44 -20.52 -6.66
N LEU A 672 28.94 -19.29 -6.51
CA LEU A 672 29.54 -18.26 -5.65
C LEU A 672 28.97 -18.23 -4.22
N PHE A 673 27.94 -19.03 -3.95
CA PHE A 673 27.31 -19.10 -2.63
C PHE A 673 28.30 -19.61 -1.57
N GLY A 674 28.33 -18.94 -0.41
CA GLY A 674 29.26 -19.25 0.67
C GLY A 674 30.70 -18.76 0.46
N ARG A 675 31.00 -18.08 -0.66
CA ARG A 675 32.34 -17.57 -0.98
C ARG A 675 32.42 -16.05 -0.81
N ILE A 676 33.61 -15.56 -0.45
CA ILE A 676 33.96 -14.13 -0.48
C ILE A 676 34.43 -13.81 -1.90
N VAL A 677 33.69 -12.94 -2.58
CA VAL A 677 33.98 -12.59 -3.97
C VAL A 677 34.96 -11.43 -4.06
N PHE A 678 36.06 -11.65 -4.78
CA PHE A 678 37.00 -10.60 -5.18
C PHE A 678 36.81 -10.29 -6.67
N ALA A 679 36.35 -9.08 -6.99
CA ALA A 679 36.15 -8.67 -8.39
C ALA A 679 37.40 -7.96 -8.93
N TYR A 680 37.93 -8.43 -10.06
CA TYR A 680 39.08 -7.81 -10.74
C TYR A 680 38.69 -7.34 -12.14
N GLY A 681 39.05 -6.11 -12.49
CA GLY A 681 38.75 -5.52 -13.79
C GLY A 681 39.88 -4.65 -14.32
N ALA A 682 39.75 -4.14 -15.53
CA ALA A 682 40.70 -3.22 -16.16
C ALA A 682 39.96 -2.07 -16.85
N GLY A 683 40.59 -0.89 -16.94
CA GLY A 683 39.98 0.28 -17.60
C GLY A 683 38.57 0.58 -17.09
N VAL A 684 37.60 0.73 -18.00
CA VAL A 684 36.18 0.93 -17.68
C VAL A 684 35.60 -0.22 -16.84
N ILE A 685 36.00 -1.45 -17.13
CA ILE A 685 35.57 -2.64 -16.38
C ILE A 685 36.18 -2.67 -14.96
N GLY A 686 37.28 -1.94 -14.71
CA GLY A 686 37.81 -1.71 -13.36
C GLY A 686 36.82 -0.98 -12.45
N VAL A 687 36.07 -0.02 -13.00
CA VAL A 687 34.96 0.62 -12.27
C VAL A 687 33.83 -0.37 -12.00
N MET A 688 33.56 -1.28 -12.95
CA MET A 688 32.60 -2.37 -12.73
C MET A 688 33.02 -3.31 -11.60
N ALA A 689 34.31 -3.60 -11.43
CA ALA A 689 34.79 -4.39 -10.30
C ALA A 689 34.45 -3.74 -8.95
N ARG A 690 34.65 -2.42 -8.84
CA ARG A 690 34.21 -1.63 -7.66
C ARG A 690 32.71 -1.74 -7.43
N ARG A 691 31.91 -1.67 -8.50
CA ARG A 691 30.46 -1.82 -8.42
C ARG A 691 30.05 -3.20 -7.92
N VAL A 692 30.59 -4.27 -8.50
CA VAL A 692 30.28 -5.66 -8.13
C VAL A 692 30.52 -5.85 -6.64
N LYS A 693 31.66 -5.36 -6.13
CA LYS A 693 31.94 -5.34 -4.69
C LYS A 693 30.83 -4.64 -3.90
N GLY A 694 30.36 -3.48 -4.35
CA GLY A 694 29.25 -2.77 -3.70
C GLY A 694 27.96 -3.60 -3.65
N GLN A 695 27.54 -4.18 -4.78
CA GLN A 695 26.33 -4.98 -4.86
C GLN A 695 26.44 -6.29 -4.06
N TRP A 696 27.61 -6.89 -3.97
CA TRP A 696 27.83 -8.06 -3.14
C TRP A 696 27.66 -7.75 -1.65
N ASN A 697 28.27 -6.65 -1.19
CA ASN A 697 28.15 -6.22 0.20
C ASN A 697 26.69 -5.80 0.53
N GLU A 698 26.03 -5.08 -0.37
CA GLU A 698 24.72 -4.48 -0.08
C GLU A 698 23.51 -5.35 -0.47
N ASN A 699 23.51 -6.06 -1.59
CA ASN A 699 22.39 -6.93 -1.97
C ASN A 699 22.60 -8.33 -1.41
N ALA A 700 23.75 -8.96 -1.70
CA ALA A 700 23.99 -10.34 -1.29
C ALA A 700 24.21 -10.48 0.23
N LYS A 701 24.51 -9.38 0.93
CA LYS A 701 24.89 -9.35 2.36
C LYS A 701 26.17 -10.11 2.65
N ASN A 702 27.05 -10.19 1.65
CA ASN A 702 28.31 -10.92 1.74
C ASN A 702 29.48 -9.96 1.63
N TRP A 703 30.47 -10.15 2.50
CA TRP A 703 31.69 -9.40 2.40
C TRP A 703 32.36 -9.64 1.04
N SER A 704 32.88 -8.56 0.45
CA SER A 704 33.51 -8.58 -0.87
C SER A 704 34.50 -7.44 -1.02
N ALA A 705 35.51 -7.67 -1.86
CA ALA A 705 36.55 -6.73 -2.22
C ALA A 705 36.73 -6.64 -3.74
N PHE A 706 37.48 -5.64 -4.21
CA PHE A 706 37.83 -5.51 -5.62
C PHE A 706 39.23 -4.92 -5.77
N ASP A 707 39.80 -5.07 -6.96
CA ASP A 707 41.07 -4.45 -7.35
C ASP A 707 41.12 -4.27 -8.88
N VAL A 708 42.07 -3.48 -9.39
CA VAL A 708 42.08 -3.02 -10.78
C VAL A 708 43.45 -3.21 -11.42
N MET A 709 43.46 -3.70 -12.66
CA MET A 709 44.65 -3.77 -13.50
C MET A 709 45.09 -2.35 -13.93
N SER A 710 46.38 -2.05 -14.02
CA SER A 710 47.52 -2.95 -13.85
C SER A 710 48.06 -3.03 -12.42
N GLU A 711 47.61 -2.16 -11.51
CA GLU A 711 48.16 -2.01 -10.16
C GLU A 711 48.05 -3.31 -9.33
N LEU A 712 46.95 -4.05 -9.47
CA LEU A 712 46.79 -5.39 -8.89
C LEU A 712 47.99 -6.31 -9.15
N ASN A 713 48.60 -6.23 -10.35
CA ASN A 713 49.73 -7.09 -10.71
C ASN A 713 51.05 -6.64 -10.05
N HIS A 714 51.10 -5.45 -9.46
CA HIS A 714 52.28 -4.94 -8.76
C HIS A 714 52.25 -5.30 -7.27
N ASN A 715 51.07 -5.49 -6.68
CA ASN A 715 50.93 -5.69 -5.24
C ASN A 715 50.11 -6.94 -4.88
N ALA A 716 48.86 -7.08 -5.33
CA ALA A 716 47.92 -8.08 -4.82
C ALA A 716 48.34 -9.51 -5.19
N VAL A 717 48.93 -9.69 -6.38
CA VAL A 717 49.40 -11.01 -6.85
C VAL A 717 50.48 -11.61 -5.95
N VAL A 718 51.25 -10.79 -5.23
CA VAL A 718 52.28 -11.26 -4.28
C VAL A 718 51.62 -11.91 -3.06
N GLY A 719 50.41 -11.47 -2.71
CA GLY A 719 49.64 -11.98 -1.59
C GLY A 719 48.92 -13.30 -1.86
N PHE A 720 48.70 -13.70 -3.12
CA PHE A 720 47.87 -14.87 -3.44
C PHE A 720 48.24 -16.18 -2.70
N PRO A 721 49.52 -16.49 -2.42
CA PRO A 721 49.85 -17.73 -1.70
C PRO A 721 49.36 -17.80 -0.25
N HIS A 722 49.07 -16.67 0.42
CA HIS A 722 48.77 -16.60 1.85
C HIS A 722 47.68 -15.56 2.21
N PRO A 723 46.89 -15.78 3.28
CA PRO A 723 46.86 -16.96 4.15
C PRO A 723 46.17 -18.16 3.47
N PRO A 724 46.44 -19.41 3.90
CA PRO A 724 45.87 -20.61 3.26
C PRO A 724 44.33 -20.63 3.17
N ILE A 725 43.64 -20.04 4.15
CA ILE A 725 42.18 -19.92 4.18
C ILE A 725 41.62 -19.21 2.93
N ALA A 726 42.42 -18.39 2.25
CA ALA A 726 42.01 -17.72 1.02
C ALA A 726 41.55 -18.70 -0.08
N ARG A 727 42.15 -19.90 -0.15
CA ARG A 727 41.79 -20.93 -1.13
C ARG A 727 40.37 -21.46 -0.90
N GLU A 728 40.03 -21.64 0.38
CA GLU A 728 38.74 -22.19 0.84
C GLU A 728 37.64 -21.14 0.99
N ALA A 729 38.01 -19.87 1.16
CA ALA A 729 37.04 -18.79 1.38
C ALA A 729 36.80 -17.92 0.14
N LEU A 730 37.79 -17.73 -0.74
CA LEU A 730 37.70 -16.76 -1.84
C LEU A 730 37.35 -17.40 -3.18
N THR A 731 36.58 -16.65 -3.98
CA THR A 731 36.49 -16.84 -5.42
C THR A 731 36.75 -15.50 -6.12
N VAL A 732 37.66 -15.50 -7.10
CA VAL A 732 37.99 -14.32 -7.90
C VAL A 732 37.11 -14.25 -9.16
N LEU A 733 36.42 -13.14 -9.36
CA LEU A 733 35.72 -12.84 -10.61
C LEU A 733 36.58 -11.94 -11.49
N LEU A 734 37.12 -12.51 -12.57
CA LEU A 734 37.86 -11.80 -13.60
C LEU A 734 36.85 -11.19 -14.60
N LEU A 735 36.62 -9.88 -14.50
CA LEU A 735 35.74 -9.11 -15.37
C LEU A 735 36.55 -8.62 -16.57
N ARG A 736 36.22 -9.08 -17.78
CA ARG A 736 36.98 -8.82 -19.00
C ARG A 736 36.17 -8.08 -20.06
N SER A 737 36.88 -7.32 -20.90
CA SER A 737 36.37 -6.77 -22.16
C SER A 737 37.30 -7.11 -23.32
N ASP A 738 36.73 -7.38 -24.51
CA ASP A 738 37.53 -7.50 -25.73
C ASP A 738 38.08 -6.15 -26.22
N ARG A 739 37.59 -5.04 -25.65
CA ARG A 739 38.00 -3.68 -25.96
C ARG A 739 39.08 -3.18 -25.01
N ASP A 740 39.47 -4.00 -24.02
CA ASP A 740 40.61 -3.70 -23.15
C ASP A 740 41.90 -3.56 -23.94
N ASN A 741 42.84 -2.77 -23.39
CA ASN A 741 44.19 -2.67 -23.89
C ASN A 741 44.79 -4.09 -24.10
N PRO A 742 45.45 -4.38 -25.24
CA PRO A 742 46.02 -5.70 -25.50
C PRO A 742 46.95 -6.22 -24.38
N ARG A 743 47.65 -5.33 -23.66
CA ARG A 743 48.47 -5.71 -22.51
C ARG A 743 47.63 -6.13 -21.30
N HIS A 744 46.44 -5.58 -21.10
CA HIS A 744 45.53 -6.05 -20.06
C HIS A 744 45.03 -7.47 -20.35
N LYS A 745 44.78 -7.82 -21.62
CA LYS A 745 44.40 -9.19 -21.99
C LYS A 745 45.47 -10.20 -21.57
N ILE A 746 46.74 -9.90 -21.84
CA ILE A 746 47.87 -10.74 -21.40
C ILE A 746 47.95 -10.78 -19.86
N ARG A 747 47.79 -9.64 -19.18
CA ARG A 747 47.80 -9.57 -17.72
C ARG A 747 46.70 -10.42 -17.09
N PHE A 748 45.49 -10.45 -17.65
CA PHE A 748 44.42 -11.34 -17.17
C PHE A 748 44.81 -12.82 -17.26
N GLU A 749 45.43 -13.25 -18.36
CA GLU A 749 45.89 -14.64 -18.50
C GLU A 749 46.98 -14.97 -17.47
N VAL A 750 47.96 -14.08 -17.28
CA VAL A 750 49.03 -14.28 -16.28
C VAL A 750 48.46 -14.28 -14.86
N THR A 751 47.52 -13.39 -14.55
CA THR A 751 46.82 -13.38 -13.25
C THR A 751 46.06 -14.68 -13.02
N ARG A 752 45.39 -15.21 -14.05
CA ARG A 752 44.71 -16.50 -13.97
C ARG A 752 45.69 -17.62 -13.61
N GLU A 753 46.83 -17.69 -14.30
CA GLU A 753 47.88 -18.68 -14.00
C GLU A 753 48.40 -18.55 -12.56
N LEU A 754 48.53 -17.33 -12.04
CA LEU A 754 48.95 -17.09 -10.65
C LEU A 754 47.89 -17.54 -9.64
N LEU A 755 46.60 -17.32 -9.93
CA LEU A 755 45.49 -17.83 -9.12
C LEU A 755 45.42 -19.35 -9.13
N ASP A 756 45.63 -19.98 -10.30
CA ASP A 756 45.72 -21.44 -10.44
C ASP A 756 46.86 -22.02 -9.59
N ARG A 757 48.05 -21.40 -9.66
CA ARG A 757 49.20 -21.79 -8.82
C ARG A 757 48.92 -21.62 -7.33
N ALA A 758 48.17 -20.60 -6.96
CA ALA A 758 47.74 -20.36 -5.58
C ALA A 758 46.54 -21.23 -5.16
N GLN A 759 45.95 -21.99 -6.08
CA GLN A 759 44.73 -22.79 -5.89
C GLN A 759 43.54 -21.95 -5.40
N ILE A 760 43.47 -20.70 -5.84
CA ILE A 760 42.32 -19.83 -5.58
C ILE A 760 41.34 -19.98 -6.75
N GLU A 761 40.09 -20.32 -6.44
CA GLU A 761 39.07 -20.47 -7.46
C GLU A 761 38.86 -19.13 -8.17
N HIS A 762 38.78 -19.17 -9.50
CA HIS A 762 38.46 -18.00 -10.30
C HIS A 762 37.44 -18.33 -11.38
N LYS A 763 36.70 -17.32 -11.80
CA LYS A 763 35.75 -17.38 -12.92
C LYS A 763 35.91 -16.13 -13.77
N THR A 764 35.71 -16.30 -15.07
CA THR A 764 35.77 -15.19 -16.03
C THR A 764 34.35 -14.78 -16.43
N LEU A 765 34.07 -13.48 -16.34
CA LEU A 765 32.85 -12.86 -16.83
C LEU A 765 33.19 -11.91 -17.96
N GLN A 766 32.58 -12.15 -19.12
CA GLN A 766 32.76 -11.35 -20.32
C GLN A 766 31.45 -11.28 -21.08
N PHE A 767 31.09 -10.08 -21.52
CA PHE A 767 29.95 -9.84 -22.39
C PHE A 767 30.46 -9.30 -23.72
N VAL A 768 29.78 -9.68 -24.80
CA VAL A 768 30.03 -9.12 -26.13
C VAL A 768 28.90 -8.11 -26.38
N GLY A 769 29.28 -6.88 -26.68
CA GLY A 769 28.35 -5.79 -26.93
C GLY A 769 28.74 -4.96 -28.13
N GLN A 770 27.76 -4.26 -28.70
CA GLN A 770 27.96 -3.40 -29.87
C GLN A 770 28.91 -2.23 -29.57
N ASN A 771 28.93 -1.75 -28.33
CA ASN A 771 29.85 -0.73 -27.82
C ASN A 771 30.25 -1.01 -26.35
N VAL A 772 31.15 -0.20 -25.78
CA VAL A 772 31.60 -0.38 -24.37
C VAL A 772 30.44 -0.21 -23.37
N LEU A 773 29.51 0.72 -23.64
CA LEU A 773 28.32 0.91 -22.80
C LEU A 773 27.44 -0.35 -22.77
N SER A 774 27.36 -1.08 -23.87
CA SER A 774 26.64 -2.36 -23.99
C SER A 774 27.26 -3.42 -23.09
N GLU A 775 28.59 -3.51 -23.05
CA GLU A 775 29.30 -4.46 -22.17
C GLU A 775 29.12 -4.10 -20.69
N VAL A 776 29.21 -2.80 -20.36
CA VAL A 776 28.98 -2.29 -19.00
C VAL A 776 27.56 -2.58 -18.52
N LEU A 777 26.53 -2.22 -19.30
CA LEU A 777 25.14 -2.40 -18.87
C LEU A 777 24.75 -3.88 -18.79
N GLN A 778 25.23 -4.74 -19.69
CA GLN A 778 25.04 -6.19 -19.57
C GLN A 778 25.68 -6.73 -18.29
N MET A 779 26.90 -6.29 -17.96
CA MET A 779 27.61 -6.72 -16.76
C MET A 779 26.92 -6.23 -15.48
N VAL A 780 26.45 -4.97 -15.44
CA VAL A 780 25.58 -4.45 -14.37
C VAL A 780 24.38 -5.35 -14.18
N TYR A 781 23.60 -5.54 -15.26
CA TYR A 781 22.35 -6.28 -15.20
C TYR A 781 22.57 -7.71 -14.70
N PHE A 782 23.55 -8.41 -15.27
CA PHE A 782 23.89 -9.77 -14.89
C PHE A 782 24.33 -9.89 -13.42
N THR A 783 25.29 -9.07 -13.00
CA THR A 783 25.89 -9.18 -11.66
C THR A 783 24.92 -8.73 -10.56
N ASP A 784 24.01 -7.80 -10.86
CA ASP A 784 22.92 -7.43 -9.95
C ASP A 784 21.98 -8.62 -9.72
N TYR A 785 21.57 -9.33 -10.78
CA TYR A 785 20.80 -10.59 -10.66
C TYR A 785 21.53 -11.66 -9.85
N VAL A 786 22.84 -11.85 -10.10
CA VAL A 786 23.65 -12.81 -9.35
C VAL A 786 23.65 -12.44 -7.87
N SER A 787 23.90 -11.17 -7.52
CA SER A 787 23.91 -10.70 -6.13
C SER A 787 22.55 -10.88 -5.45
N PHE A 788 21.44 -10.68 -6.19
CA PHE A 788 20.08 -10.93 -5.72
C PHE A 788 19.86 -12.42 -5.42
N TYR A 789 20.25 -13.31 -6.33
CA TYR A 789 20.10 -14.75 -6.11
C TYR A 789 20.99 -15.28 -4.97
N VAL A 790 22.19 -14.72 -4.77
CA VAL A 790 23.02 -15.04 -3.61
C VAL A 790 22.36 -14.59 -2.30
N ALA A 791 21.73 -13.42 -2.27
CA ALA A 791 20.93 -12.98 -1.11
C ALA A 791 19.85 -14.00 -0.74
N LEU A 792 19.11 -14.49 -1.75
CA LEU A 792 18.10 -15.52 -1.53
C LEU A 792 18.68 -16.83 -0.99
N LEU A 793 19.85 -17.24 -1.49
CA LEU A 793 20.54 -18.45 -0.99
C LEU A 793 21.03 -18.26 0.45
N ASN A 794 21.40 -17.05 0.85
CA ASN A 794 21.75 -16.70 2.23
C ASN A 794 20.53 -16.62 3.17
N GLY A 795 19.30 -16.72 2.65
CA GLY A 795 18.09 -16.43 3.42
C GLY A 795 17.96 -14.95 3.81
N ALA A 796 18.65 -14.04 3.11
CA ALA A 796 18.66 -12.62 3.39
C ALA A 796 17.73 -11.84 2.44
N ASP A 797 17.09 -10.79 2.95
CA ASP A 797 16.39 -9.82 2.09
C ASP A 797 17.41 -8.89 1.41
N PRO A 798 17.46 -8.87 0.06
CA PRO A 798 18.38 -8.01 -0.67
C PRO A 798 18.01 -6.52 -0.62
N SER A 799 16.88 -6.13 -0.02
CA SER A 799 16.29 -4.77 -0.08
C SER A 799 16.69 -3.82 1.06
N PRO A 800 16.57 -4.15 2.36
CA PRO A 800 16.98 -3.26 3.46
C PRO A 800 18.50 -3.10 3.52
N ASN A 801 19.02 -2.06 4.18
CA ASN A 801 20.46 -1.84 4.43
C ASN A 801 20.67 -1.41 5.88
N ASP A 802 20.28 -2.26 6.83
CA ASP A 802 20.14 -1.89 8.24
C ASP A 802 21.42 -1.34 8.88
N SER A 803 22.60 -1.87 8.53
CA SER A 803 23.87 -1.35 9.03
C SER A 803 24.18 0.08 8.55
N ILE A 804 23.81 0.42 7.31
CA ILE A 804 23.98 1.78 6.78
C ILE A 804 22.94 2.71 7.40
N ASP A 805 21.71 2.23 7.56
CA ASP A 805 20.64 3.01 8.17
C ASP A 805 20.96 3.30 9.65
N TYR A 806 21.51 2.33 10.38
CA TYR A 806 22.05 2.49 11.73
C TYR A 806 23.19 3.53 11.77
N LEU A 807 24.17 3.44 10.87
CA LEU A 807 25.28 4.40 10.81
C LEU A 807 24.76 5.83 10.60
N LYS A 808 23.81 6.02 9.68
CA LYS A 808 23.20 7.33 9.41
C LYS A 808 22.46 7.89 10.61
N ASP A 809 21.68 7.06 11.31
CA ASP A 809 20.96 7.46 12.53
C ASP A 809 21.93 7.89 13.63
N ARG A 810 23.05 7.18 13.80
CA ARG A 810 24.10 7.53 14.78
C ARG A 810 24.79 8.85 14.44
N LEU A 811 25.19 9.04 13.18
CA LEU A 811 25.81 10.28 12.72
C LEU A 811 24.86 11.49 12.86
N ALA A 812 23.57 11.31 12.57
CA ALA A 812 22.56 12.36 12.76
C ALA A 812 22.39 12.79 14.22
N LYS A 813 22.72 11.90 15.18
CA LYS A 813 22.70 12.17 16.62
C LYS A 813 24.01 12.78 17.15
N GLY A 814 25.03 12.94 16.30
CA GLY A 814 26.32 13.51 16.68
C GLY A 814 27.17 12.62 17.59
N VAL A 815 26.98 11.28 17.53
CA VAL A 815 27.68 10.29 18.37
C VAL A 815 28.65 9.45 17.56
#